data_AF-A0A117NJQ4-F1
#
_entry.id   AF-A0A117NJQ4-F1
#
_cell.length_a   1.000
_cell.length_b   1.000
_cell.length_c   1.000
_cell.angle_alpha   90.00
_cell.angle_beta   90.00
_cell.angle_gamma   90.00
#
_symmetry.space_group_name_H-M   'P 1'
#
loop_
_entity.id
_entity.type
_entity.pdbx_description
1 polymer ?
#
loop_
_entity_poly.entity_id
_entity_poly.type
_entity_poly.pdbx_seq_one_letter_code
_entity_poly.pdbx_strand_id
1 'polypeptide(L)'
;MRLSSLHFLLLFCLQLAAPVMASQTLADRMLDVRKVEGVDVYYNLSNGLALQGEYRLMRDSQGYTLATFEQGLVQGNWQVFDQRNQRLLSGHYQAGRQHGEWQYFAVDGSVEQIEHYDAGVASGLWQRFNSQQQVIETTQFERGEKTNVSRFYDNGKIRIVETYQDSLRHGVWQTFHLNGEVAEQWTYANNQLTGLYQSKNEQGTVLLQGEYDAQGQQHGHWLQFYAADVVEVKVQYLNGKRHGLTEQFSTDGILVRQCNYQQGEQHGECREFYPNGQLMNALLFKQGKQHGEQQWFSDQGQLLQKQYYIDGMFAGEQLQYHSNGELSKRITYHTTERNANGQFPLHGANETYQENGLPYDLSNFVLGERDGVHKRFIDDKLVEESYYKAGKRHGLSKTFYSSGEPREHNTYADGQLSGPFKSWHMNGNLREEGERKDGQLTGRYQSFYDTGKPQKLEHYASEKKPTEHRFAQVGKYQQWLANGDLTQEGTYADNKRHGNWISYQQGEKSREQEFVNGKAEGRFVDYYQGRRRTSGYYYNNQKTGEWIEYYYQADDPTYGFIPEGTIRYKTQWQDNKQHGKAEFYTAKNILHKVEHWDKGVKSGDYQEFYVSNGEPKLAGTMQKGEWFGLWQAWYEDGTLAQAVHYDASRKHGVAQEYYDNGQLKSEIEYEYDKPHGRYELFHLNGRPQQKESYVQGLKEGKAEYFHPNGKSLQQGDYLRDRKEGEWLEYWPNGQVRTQGSYISNRPSGDWQYFDQHGKLIKTEHKG
;
A
#
# COMPACT_ATOMS: atom_id res chain seq x y z
N MET A 1 68.55 -54.47 -60.89
CA MET A 1 69.99 -54.80 -60.82
C MET A 1 70.12 -56.11 -60.06
N ARG A 2 70.72 -57.14 -60.70
CA ARG A 2 71.28 -58.42 -60.19
C ARG A 2 70.43 -59.24 -59.18
N LEU A 3 69.88 -60.41 -59.53
CA LEU A 3 70.44 -61.72 -59.93
C LEU A 3 70.40 -62.76 -58.78
N SER A 4 70.16 -64.00 -59.20
CA SER A 4 70.38 -65.31 -58.55
C SER A 4 69.23 -65.88 -57.69
N SER A 5 68.83 -67.16 -57.77
CA SER A 5 69.12 -68.30 -58.67
C SER A 5 68.22 -69.48 -58.25
N LEU A 6 67.76 -70.27 -59.24
CA LEU A 6 67.53 -71.73 -59.29
C LEU A 6 66.93 -72.45 -58.04
N HIS A 7 65.91 -73.32 -58.15
CA HIS A 7 65.91 -74.54 -58.94
C HIS A 7 64.48 -75.07 -59.23
N PHE A 8 64.31 -75.51 -60.46
CA PHE A 8 63.31 -76.47 -60.94
C PHE A 8 63.38 -77.77 -60.15
N LEU A 9 62.22 -78.38 -59.85
CA LEU A 9 62.07 -79.82 -59.94
C LEU A 9 60.62 -80.18 -60.33
N LEU A 10 60.42 -80.35 -61.63
CA LEU A 10 59.36 -81.22 -62.16
C LEU A 10 59.61 -82.63 -61.60
N LEU A 11 58.64 -83.18 -60.89
CA LEU A 11 58.43 -84.63 -60.89
C LEU A 11 57.01 -84.92 -61.38
N PHE A 12 56.96 -85.22 -62.67
CA PHE A 12 56.04 -86.19 -63.25
C PHE A 12 56.13 -87.45 -62.37
N CYS A 13 55.09 -87.75 -61.61
CA CYS A 13 54.91 -89.08 -61.05
C CYS A 13 53.60 -89.63 -61.58
N LEU A 14 53.76 -90.72 -62.32
CA LEU A 14 52.76 -91.51 -63.00
C LEU A 14 51.45 -91.59 -62.20
N GLN A 15 50.36 -91.35 -62.93
CA GLN A 15 49.08 -91.99 -62.66
C GLN A 15 49.29 -93.51 -62.64
N LEU A 16 49.58 -94.04 -61.47
CA LEU A 16 49.16 -95.40 -61.14
C LEU A 16 47.69 -95.26 -60.76
N ALA A 17 46.83 -95.60 -61.72
CA ALA A 17 45.48 -96.05 -61.42
C ALA A 17 45.61 -97.22 -60.45
N ALA A 18 45.58 -96.92 -59.15
CA ALA A 18 45.28 -97.91 -58.14
C ALA A 18 43.91 -98.48 -58.50
N PRO A 19 43.73 -99.80 -58.44
CA PRO A 19 42.42 -100.40 -58.69
C PRO A 19 41.42 -99.73 -57.76
N VAL A 20 40.23 -99.43 -58.28
CA VAL A 20 39.06 -99.10 -57.46
C VAL A 20 38.89 -100.25 -56.46
N MET A 21 39.47 -100.10 -55.28
CA MET A 21 39.10 -100.90 -54.12
C MET A 21 37.65 -100.53 -53.86
N ALA A 22 36.75 -101.51 -53.99
CA ALA A 22 35.32 -101.28 -53.92
C ALA A 22 34.95 -100.54 -52.62
N SER A 23 34.58 -99.26 -52.72
CA SER A 23 34.00 -98.51 -51.59
C SER A 23 32.74 -99.24 -51.14
N GLN A 24 32.71 -99.67 -49.89
CA GLN A 24 31.59 -100.41 -49.35
C GLN A 24 30.47 -99.43 -48.99
N THR A 25 29.26 -99.67 -49.49
CA THR A 25 28.10 -98.84 -49.11
C THR A 25 27.42 -99.45 -47.90
N LEU A 26 27.26 -98.66 -46.83
CA LEU A 26 26.63 -99.08 -45.58
C LEU A 26 25.57 -98.06 -45.16
N ALA A 27 24.39 -98.51 -44.74
CA ALA A 27 23.38 -97.61 -44.21
C ALA A 27 23.75 -97.18 -42.77
N ASP A 28 23.46 -95.93 -42.40
CA ASP A 28 23.74 -95.40 -41.06
C ASP A 28 23.13 -96.25 -39.93
N ARG A 29 21.94 -96.82 -40.17
CA ARG A 29 21.27 -97.77 -39.24
C ARG A 29 22.02 -99.09 -39.03
N MET A 30 23.02 -99.39 -39.86
CA MET A 30 23.89 -100.56 -39.75
C MET A 30 25.24 -100.24 -39.12
N LEU A 31 25.40 -99.02 -38.57
CA LEU A 31 26.56 -98.63 -37.78
C LEU A 31 26.25 -98.75 -36.29
N ASP A 32 27.18 -99.32 -35.54
CA ASP A 32 27.27 -99.16 -34.08
C ASP A 32 28.48 -98.27 -33.79
N VAL A 33 28.25 -97.07 -33.25
CA VAL A 33 29.31 -96.10 -32.94
C VAL A 33 29.54 -96.08 -31.45
N ARG A 34 30.73 -96.46 -31.03
CA ARG A 34 31.13 -96.51 -29.61
C ARG A 34 32.23 -95.49 -29.37
N LYS A 35 32.10 -94.71 -28.31
CA LYS A 35 33.18 -93.83 -27.86
C LYS A 35 34.19 -94.62 -27.06
N VAL A 36 35.44 -94.65 -27.55
CA VAL A 36 36.58 -95.22 -26.84
C VAL A 36 37.61 -94.11 -26.67
N GLU A 37 37.98 -93.81 -25.42
CA GLU A 37 38.94 -92.74 -25.08
C GLU A 37 38.63 -91.36 -25.73
N GLY A 38 37.34 -91.05 -25.86
CA GLY A 38 36.87 -89.77 -26.41
C GLY A 38 36.81 -89.70 -27.93
N VAL A 39 37.14 -90.77 -28.64
CA VAL A 39 37.07 -90.87 -30.10
C VAL A 39 35.97 -91.85 -30.51
N ASP A 40 35.24 -91.53 -31.57
CA ASP A 40 34.21 -92.40 -32.12
C ASP A 40 34.84 -93.57 -32.90
N VAL A 41 34.52 -94.80 -32.50
CA VAL A 41 34.93 -96.05 -33.15
C VAL A 41 33.70 -96.71 -33.76
N TYR A 42 33.75 -96.96 -35.06
CA TYR A 42 32.64 -97.40 -35.88
C TYR A 42 32.72 -98.90 -36.15
N TYR A 43 31.62 -99.60 -35.89
CA TYR A 43 31.47 -101.04 -36.11
C TYR A 43 30.33 -101.30 -37.08
N ASN A 44 30.45 -102.35 -37.89
CA ASN A 44 29.35 -102.84 -38.70
C ASN A 44 28.43 -103.71 -37.84
N LEU A 45 27.19 -103.25 -37.62
CA LEU A 45 26.21 -103.91 -36.75
C LEU A 45 25.88 -105.35 -37.20
N SER A 46 26.01 -105.66 -38.49
CA SER A 46 25.64 -106.98 -39.04
C SER A 46 26.64 -108.09 -38.70
N ASN A 47 27.92 -107.75 -38.49
CA ASN A 47 28.97 -108.73 -38.20
C ASN A 47 29.74 -108.42 -36.90
N GLY A 48 29.49 -107.26 -36.27
CA GLY A 48 30.14 -106.81 -35.05
C GLY A 48 31.61 -106.41 -35.22
N LEU A 49 32.16 -106.41 -36.43
CA LEU A 49 33.55 -106.07 -36.71
C LEU A 49 33.72 -104.56 -36.84
N ALA A 50 34.89 -104.06 -36.40
CA ALA A 50 35.26 -102.67 -36.58
C ALA A 50 35.43 -102.36 -38.08
N LEU A 51 34.98 -101.19 -38.52
CA LEU A 51 35.07 -100.81 -39.93
C LEU A 51 36.53 -100.72 -40.39
N GLN A 52 36.82 -101.24 -41.58
CA GLN A 52 38.14 -101.22 -42.21
C GLN A 52 38.00 -100.91 -43.71
N GLY A 53 38.70 -99.89 -44.21
CA GLY A 53 38.68 -99.45 -45.60
C GLY A 53 37.76 -98.26 -45.88
N GLU A 54 37.51 -97.97 -47.16
CA GLU A 54 36.67 -96.84 -47.59
C GLU A 54 35.18 -97.21 -47.61
N TYR A 55 34.34 -96.36 -47.02
CA TYR A 55 32.90 -96.54 -46.96
C TYR A 55 32.15 -95.32 -47.48
N ARG A 56 31.03 -95.62 -48.14
CA ARG A 56 29.93 -94.68 -48.37
C ARG A 56 28.84 -94.96 -47.34
N LEU A 57 28.76 -94.11 -46.33
CA LEU A 57 27.78 -94.18 -45.26
C LEU A 57 26.52 -93.41 -45.67
N MET A 58 25.43 -94.12 -45.95
CA MET A 58 24.15 -93.52 -46.35
C MET A 58 23.44 -92.97 -45.12
N ARG A 59 23.29 -91.63 -45.06
CA ARG A 59 22.70 -90.90 -43.93
C ARG A 59 21.22 -90.63 -44.16
N ASP A 60 20.39 -91.66 -44.11
CA ASP A 60 18.93 -91.59 -44.36
C ASP A 60 18.57 -90.55 -45.46
N SER A 61 17.51 -89.76 -45.31
CA SER A 61 17.13 -88.70 -46.25
C SER A 61 17.98 -87.42 -46.12
N GLN A 62 19.25 -87.52 -45.72
CA GLN A 62 20.18 -86.38 -45.57
C GLN A 62 21.38 -86.45 -46.51
N GLY A 63 21.50 -87.50 -47.32
CA GLY A 63 22.59 -87.72 -48.26
C GLY A 63 23.54 -88.82 -47.80
N TYR A 64 24.85 -88.63 -47.94
CA TYR A 64 25.84 -89.64 -47.58
C TYR A 64 27.17 -89.04 -47.12
N THR A 65 27.93 -89.80 -46.35
CA THR A 65 29.32 -89.48 -45.98
C THR A 65 30.25 -90.45 -46.68
N LEU A 66 31.32 -89.96 -47.31
CA LEU A 66 32.48 -90.76 -47.70
C LEU A 66 33.51 -90.67 -46.58
N ALA A 67 33.89 -91.82 -46.04
CA ALA A 67 34.82 -91.91 -44.93
C ALA A 67 35.69 -93.16 -45.05
N THR A 68 36.94 -93.05 -44.61
CA THR A 68 37.87 -94.19 -44.57
C THR A 68 38.12 -94.57 -43.11
N PHE A 69 38.15 -95.87 -42.82
CA PHE A 69 38.26 -96.40 -41.46
C PHE A 69 39.46 -97.36 -41.32
N GLU A 70 40.13 -97.32 -40.18
CA GLU A 70 41.16 -98.27 -39.76
C GLU A 70 40.84 -98.74 -38.33
N GLN A 71 40.55 -100.04 -38.17
CA GLN A 71 40.10 -100.65 -36.92
C GLN A 71 38.93 -99.88 -36.26
N GLY A 72 38.01 -99.39 -37.07
CA GLY A 72 36.84 -98.62 -36.66
C GLY A 72 37.11 -97.13 -36.40
N LEU A 73 38.36 -96.67 -36.33
CA LEU A 73 38.67 -95.25 -36.24
C LEU A 73 38.62 -94.61 -37.63
N VAL A 74 38.10 -93.39 -37.74
CA VAL A 74 38.17 -92.64 -39.00
C VAL A 74 39.63 -92.26 -39.28
N GLN A 75 40.12 -92.62 -40.46
CA GLN A 75 41.49 -92.38 -40.90
C GLN A 75 41.45 -92.00 -42.38
N GLY A 76 41.80 -90.76 -42.72
CA GLY A 76 41.74 -90.29 -44.10
C GLY A 76 40.66 -89.23 -44.34
N ASN A 77 40.21 -89.16 -45.59
CA ASN A 77 39.22 -88.19 -46.04
C ASN A 77 37.85 -88.44 -45.38
N TRP A 78 37.20 -87.36 -45.00
CA TRP A 78 35.82 -87.32 -44.53
C TRP A 78 35.04 -86.25 -45.28
N GLN A 79 34.08 -86.68 -46.08
CA GLN A 79 33.33 -85.80 -46.96
C GLN A 79 31.84 -86.06 -46.80
N VAL A 80 31.07 -85.02 -46.50
CA VAL A 80 29.62 -85.12 -46.36
C VAL A 80 28.96 -84.50 -47.57
N PHE A 81 28.00 -85.22 -48.14
CA PHE A 81 27.19 -84.77 -49.27
C PHE A 81 25.71 -84.77 -48.89
N ASP A 82 24.96 -83.81 -49.43
CA ASP A 82 23.51 -83.75 -49.34
C ASP A 82 22.84 -84.75 -50.30
N GLN A 83 21.50 -84.82 -50.30
CA GLN A 83 20.73 -85.71 -51.18
C GLN A 83 20.88 -85.41 -52.69
N ARG A 84 21.37 -84.23 -53.06
CA ARG A 84 21.58 -83.78 -54.45
C ARG A 84 23.03 -83.97 -54.89
N ASN A 85 23.83 -84.70 -54.12
CA ASN A 85 25.26 -84.89 -54.30
C ASN A 85 26.08 -83.59 -54.20
N GLN A 86 25.56 -82.56 -53.53
CA GLN A 86 26.34 -81.35 -53.22
C GLN A 86 27.13 -81.58 -51.95
N ARG A 87 28.40 -81.15 -51.94
CA ARG A 87 29.28 -81.30 -50.78
C ARG A 87 28.89 -80.28 -49.72
N LEU A 88 28.71 -80.70 -48.47
CA LEU A 88 28.40 -79.83 -47.32
C LEU A 88 29.65 -79.50 -46.50
N LEU A 89 30.50 -80.50 -46.29
CA LEU A 89 31.80 -80.30 -45.67
C LEU A 89 32.80 -81.35 -46.16
N SER A 90 34.09 -81.02 -46.06
CA SER A 90 35.21 -81.88 -46.42
C SER A 90 36.37 -81.65 -45.46
N GLY A 91 36.95 -82.71 -44.94
CA GLY A 91 38.15 -82.62 -44.10
C GLY A 91 38.86 -83.96 -44.01
N HIS A 92 39.82 -84.05 -43.11
CA HIS A 92 40.60 -85.26 -42.88
C HIS A 92 40.60 -85.61 -41.38
N TYR A 93 40.54 -86.91 -41.09
CA TYR A 93 40.71 -87.46 -39.75
C TYR A 93 42.02 -88.23 -39.65
N GLN A 94 42.68 -88.13 -38.50
CA GLN A 94 43.82 -88.96 -38.13
C GLN A 94 43.56 -89.59 -36.77
N ALA A 95 43.59 -90.92 -36.70
CA ALA A 95 43.24 -91.71 -35.53
C ALA A 95 41.88 -91.30 -34.90
N GLY A 96 40.89 -91.05 -35.76
CA GLY A 96 39.54 -90.63 -35.40
C GLY A 96 39.40 -89.20 -34.87
N ARG A 97 40.46 -88.37 -34.91
CA ARG A 97 40.39 -86.94 -34.56
C ARG A 97 40.55 -86.04 -35.79
N GLN A 98 39.85 -84.91 -35.82
CA GLN A 98 39.95 -83.95 -36.93
C GLN A 98 41.41 -83.48 -37.08
N HIS A 99 41.96 -83.52 -38.29
CA HIS A 99 43.34 -83.12 -38.53
C HIS A 99 43.47 -82.47 -39.93
N GLY A 100 44.19 -81.37 -40.03
CA GLY A 100 44.35 -80.60 -41.25
C GLY A 100 43.19 -79.63 -41.51
N GLU A 101 42.99 -79.29 -42.78
CA GLU A 101 42.00 -78.32 -43.25
C GLU A 101 40.60 -78.94 -43.37
N TRP A 102 39.59 -78.18 -42.95
CA TRP A 102 38.18 -78.50 -42.95
C TRP A 102 37.42 -77.41 -43.68
N GLN A 103 36.83 -77.75 -44.82
CA GLN A 103 36.08 -76.82 -45.66
C GLN A 103 34.58 -77.07 -45.50
N TYR A 104 33.81 -76.01 -45.32
CA TYR A 104 32.35 -76.00 -45.28
C TYR A 104 31.83 -75.25 -46.50
N PHE A 105 30.81 -75.78 -47.14
CA PHE A 105 30.34 -75.30 -48.44
C PHE A 105 28.91 -74.78 -48.36
N ALA A 106 28.63 -73.70 -49.08
CA ALA A 106 27.31 -73.19 -49.36
C ALA A 106 26.52 -74.12 -50.28
N VAL A 107 25.21 -73.87 -50.41
CA VAL A 107 24.31 -74.61 -51.32
C VAL A 107 24.72 -74.50 -52.80
N ASP A 108 25.45 -73.46 -53.20
CA ASP A 108 25.97 -73.29 -54.56
C ASP A 108 27.32 -73.98 -54.79
N GLY A 109 27.88 -74.62 -53.75
CA GLY A 109 29.16 -75.32 -53.78
C GLY A 109 30.38 -74.42 -53.54
N SER A 110 30.19 -73.13 -53.27
CA SER A 110 31.25 -72.22 -52.87
C SER A 110 31.65 -72.43 -51.40
N VAL A 111 32.87 -72.06 -50.99
CA VAL A 111 33.34 -72.30 -49.61
C VAL A 111 32.81 -71.18 -48.71
N GLU A 112 32.10 -71.51 -47.64
CA GLU A 112 31.62 -70.54 -46.62
C GLU A 112 32.62 -70.38 -45.48
N GLN A 113 33.34 -71.46 -45.15
CA GLN A 113 34.22 -71.50 -43.99
C GLN A 113 35.34 -72.51 -44.18
N ILE A 114 36.53 -72.13 -43.74
CA ILE A 114 37.70 -72.99 -43.64
C ILE A 114 38.11 -73.00 -42.17
N GLU A 115 38.26 -74.20 -41.61
CA GLU A 115 38.77 -74.46 -40.28
C GLU A 115 40.02 -75.32 -40.38
N HIS A 116 40.86 -75.26 -39.36
CA HIS A 116 42.06 -76.09 -39.27
C HIS A 116 42.13 -76.73 -37.88
N TYR A 117 42.50 -78.01 -37.86
CA TYR A 117 42.59 -78.80 -36.64
C TYR A 117 43.91 -79.56 -36.59
N ASP A 118 44.46 -79.73 -35.39
CA ASP A 118 45.54 -80.65 -35.11
C ASP A 118 45.11 -81.65 -34.03
N ALA A 119 44.91 -82.92 -34.43
CA ALA A 119 44.48 -84.01 -33.54
C ALA A 119 43.23 -83.67 -32.70
N GLY A 120 42.24 -83.03 -33.33
CA GLY A 120 40.96 -82.64 -32.75
C GLY A 120 40.97 -81.29 -32.02
N VAL A 121 42.12 -80.62 -31.97
CA VAL A 121 42.29 -79.31 -31.33
C VAL A 121 42.30 -78.23 -32.41
N ALA A 122 41.49 -77.18 -32.27
CA ALA A 122 41.47 -76.06 -33.21
C ALA A 122 42.87 -75.43 -33.32
N SER A 123 43.36 -75.24 -34.55
CA SER A 123 44.68 -74.70 -34.83
C SER A 123 44.67 -73.85 -36.10
N GLY A 124 45.72 -73.06 -36.33
CA GLY A 124 45.88 -72.33 -37.58
C GLY A 124 44.87 -71.19 -37.81
N LEU A 125 44.79 -70.73 -39.05
CA LEU A 125 43.96 -69.60 -39.45
C LEU A 125 42.64 -70.08 -40.02
N TRP A 126 41.55 -69.88 -39.29
CA TRP A 126 40.21 -70.15 -39.77
C TRP A 126 39.70 -68.94 -40.57
N GLN A 127 38.95 -69.19 -41.64
CA GLN A 127 38.47 -68.14 -42.54
C GLN A 127 36.98 -68.33 -42.82
N ARG A 128 36.24 -67.23 -42.91
CA ARG A 128 34.84 -67.22 -43.35
C ARG A 128 34.68 -66.29 -44.53
N PHE A 129 33.84 -66.70 -45.48
CA PHE A 129 33.67 -66.04 -46.76
C PHE A 129 32.24 -65.52 -46.94
N ASN A 130 32.09 -64.44 -47.70
CA ASN A 130 30.78 -64.01 -48.20
C ASN A 130 30.37 -64.76 -49.47
N SER A 131 29.18 -64.47 -50.00
CA SER A 131 28.67 -65.03 -51.26
C SER A 131 29.51 -64.67 -52.50
N GLN A 132 30.41 -63.70 -52.40
CA GLN A 132 31.36 -63.32 -53.46
C GLN A 132 32.73 -64.00 -53.31
N GLN A 133 32.86 -64.95 -52.38
CA GLN A 133 34.10 -65.66 -52.06
C GLN A 133 35.23 -64.75 -51.57
N GLN A 134 34.87 -63.64 -50.92
CA GLN A 134 35.80 -62.76 -50.21
C GLN A 134 35.80 -63.09 -48.72
N VAL A 135 36.96 -63.02 -48.08
CA VAL A 135 37.10 -63.26 -46.64
C VAL A 135 36.46 -62.11 -45.86
N ILE A 136 35.47 -62.42 -45.01
CA ILE A 136 34.77 -61.46 -44.13
C ILE A 136 35.21 -61.55 -42.67
N GLU A 137 35.79 -62.69 -42.28
CA GLU A 137 36.31 -62.92 -40.94
C GLU A 137 37.45 -63.94 -40.99
N THR A 138 38.50 -63.70 -40.23
CA THR A 138 39.53 -64.70 -39.94
C THR A 138 39.69 -64.86 -38.45
N THR A 139 39.85 -66.10 -37.98
CA THR A 139 40.11 -66.41 -36.56
C THR A 139 41.38 -67.25 -36.45
N GLN A 140 42.39 -66.75 -35.73
CA GLN A 140 43.61 -67.49 -35.45
C GLN A 140 43.45 -68.33 -34.18
N PHE A 141 43.78 -69.62 -34.27
CA PHE A 141 43.87 -70.54 -33.14
C PHE A 141 45.31 -71.01 -32.91
N GLU A 142 45.74 -71.02 -31.66
CA GLU A 142 47.01 -71.60 -31.23
C GLU A 142 46.75 -72.60 -30.10
N ARG A 143 47.08 -73.88 -30.33
CA ARG A 143 46.87 -74.99 -29.36
C ARG A 143 45.43 -75.07 -28.81
N GLY A 144 44.43 -74.77 -29.63
CA GLY A 144 43.01 -74.84 -29.26
C GLY A 144 42.42 -73.52 -28.77
N GLU A 145 43.26 -72.53 -28.50
CA GLU A 145 42.83 -71.24 -27.98
C GLU A 145 42.74 -70.20 -29.08
N LYS A 146 41.65 -69.44 -29.09
CA LYS A 146 41.47 -68.31 -29.98
C LYS A 146 42.41 -67.17 -29.56
N THR A 147 43.23 -66.67 -30.48
CA THR A 147 44.22 -65.60 -30.22
C THR A 147 43.93 -64.29 -30.94
N ASN A 148 43.42 -64.33 -32.18
CA ASN A 148 43.08 -63.13 -32.95
C ASN A 148 41.81 -63.34 -33.79
N VAL A 149 40.96 -62.33 -33.89
CA VAL A 149 39.88 -62.28 -34.88
C VAL A 149 40.02 -60.98 -35.67
N SER A 150 40.06 -61.10 -37.00
CA SER A 150 40.01 -59.94 -37.90
C SER A 150 38.72 -59.99 -38.70
N ARG A 151 37.98 -58.89 -38.76
CA ARG A 151 36.76 -58.74 -39.58
C ARG A 151 37.01 -57.70 -40.66
N PHE A 152 36.42 -57.91 -41.84
CA PHE A 152 36.66 -57.10 -43.03
C PHE A 152 35.37 -56.38 -43.48
N TYR A 153 35.54 -55.25 -44.14
CA TYR A 153 34.49 -54.60 -44.93
C TYR A 153 34.25 -55.38 -46.24
N ASP A 154 33.12 -55.13 -46.90
CA ASP A 154 32.78 -55.75 -48.19
C ASP A 154 33.83 -55.48 -49.30
N ASN A 155 34.63 -54.42 -49.16
CA ASN A 155 35.73 -54.10 -50.08
C ASN A 155 37.05 -54.82 -49.73
N GLY A 156 37.05 -55.73 -48.74
CA GLY A 156 38.21 -56.51 -48.30
C GLY A 156 39.18 -55.78 -47.37
N LYS A 157 38.93 -54.51 -47.00
CA LYS A 157 39.76 -53.81 -46.00
C LYS A 157 39.41 -54.26 -44.58
N ILE A 158 40.40 -54.25 -43.70
CA ILE A 158 40.20 -54.56 -42.27
C ILE A 158 39.24 -53.54 -41.65
N ARG A 159 38.28 -54.05 -40.87
CA ARG A 159 37.28 -53.28 -40.13
C ARG A 159 37.51 -53.38 -38.62
N ILE A 160 37.83 -54.57 -38.11
CA ILE A 160 38.03 -54.84 -36.69
C ILE A 160 39.19 -55.82 -36.53
N VAL A 161 40.05 -55.57 -35.55
CA VAL A 161 41.04 -56.53 -35.04
C VAL A 161 40.79 -56.72 -33.55
N GLU A 162 40.59 -57.97 -33.15
CA GLU A 162 40.25 -58.41 -31.81
C GLU A 162 41.33 -59.39 -31.34
N THR A 163 41.91 -59.16 -30.16
CA THR A 163 42.92 -60.05 -29.57
C THR A 163 42.38 -60.79 -28.34
N TYR A 164 42.82 -62.02 -28.16
CA TYR A 164 42.33 -62.94 -27.14
C TYR A 164 43.47 -63.70 -26.46
N GLN A 165 43.30 -63.98 -25.18
CA GLN A 165 44.14 -64.87 -24.38
C GLN A 165 43.23 -65.72 -23.49
N ASP A 166 43.45 -67.04 -23.42
CA ASP A 166 42.56 -67.97 -22.71
C ASP A 166 41.09 -67.85 -23.16
N SER A 167 40.86 -67.53 -24.43
CA SER A 167 39.54 -67.23 -25.03
C SER A 167 38.80 -66.00 -24.48
N LEU A 168 39.43 -65.18 -23.63
CA LEU A 168 38.93 -63.90 -23.13
C LEU A 168 39.58 -62.75 -23.92
N ARG A 169 38.88 -61.61 -24.08
CA ARG A 169 39.46 -60.43 -24.75
C ARG A 169 40.68 -59.96 -23.96
N HIS A 170 41.83 -59.86 -24.62
CA HIS A 170 43.08 -59.50 -23.99
C HIS A 170 44.00 -58.81 -25.00
N GLY A 171 44.63 -57.70 -24.63
CA GLY A 171 45.47 -56.89 -25.52
C GLY A 171 44.70 -55.78 -26.23
N VAL A 172 45.27 -55.32 -27.34
CA VAL A 172 44.78 -54.14 -28.08
C VAL A 172 43.72 -54.54 -29.09
N TRP A 173 42.55 -53.94 -28.96
CA TRP A 173 41.42 -54.05 -29.88
C TRP A 173 41.31 -52.79 -30.71
N GLN A 174 41.13 -52.94 -32.02
CA GLN A 174 41.07 -51.82 -32.95
C GLN A 174 39.90 -51.94 -33.90
N THR A 175 39.23 -50.81 -34.16
CA THR A 175 38.34 -50.63 -35.31
C THR A 175 39.01 -49.70 -36.31
N PHE A 176 38.65 -49.81 -37.57
CA PHE A 176 39.26 -49.06 -38.67
C PHE A 176 38.20 -48.36 -39.50
N HIS A 177 38.50 -47.13 -39.92
CA HIS A 177 37.73 -46.40 -40.93
C HIS A 177 37.88 -47.08 -42.30
N LEU A 178 36.98 -46.78 -43.24
CA LEU A 178 37.01 -47.38 -44.58
C LEU A 178 38.30 -47.04 -45.37
N ASN A 179 38.99 -45.96 -45.01
CA ASN A 179 40.27 -45.60 -45.60
C ASN A 179 41.45 -46.44 -45.08
N GLY A 180 41.30 -47.12 -43.93
CA GLY A 180 42.33 -47.94 -43.29
C GLY A 180 42.96 -47.31 -42.05
N GLU A 181 42.60 -46.07 -41.69
CA GLU A 181 43.03 -45.44 -40.44
C GLU A 181 42.31 -46.07 -39.24
N VAL A 182 42.99 -46.17 -38.10
CA VAL A 182 42.37 -46.66 -36.84
C VAL A 182 41.29 -45.67 -36.41
N ALA A 183 40.05 -46.13 -36.27
CA ALA A 183 38.92 -45.33 -35.80
C ALA A 183 38.86 -45.29 -34.27
N GLU A 184 38.92 -46.45 -33.64
CA GLU A 184 38.94 -46.57 -32.19
C GLU A 184 39.90 -47.67 -31.76
N GLN A 185 40.55 -47.46 -30.62
CA GLN A 185 41.45 -48.40 -29.99
C GLN A 185 41.06 -48.56 -28.52
N TRP A 186 40.92 -49.80 -28.09
CA TRP A 186 40.72 -50.18 -26.68
C TRP A 186 41.81 -51.13 -26.26
N THR A 187 42.08 -51.17 -24.96
CA THR A 187 42.91 -52.20 -24.36
C THR A 187 42.03 -53.03 -23.41
N TYR A 188 42.17 -54.35 -23.49
CA TYR A 188 41.44 -55.30 -22.66
C TYR A 188 42.41 -56.18 -21.88
N ALA A 189 42.01 -56.55 -20.66
CA ALA A 189 42.62 -57.63 -19.91
C ALA A 189 41.49 -58.54 -19.39
N ASN A 190 41.42 -59.77 -19.87
CA ASN A 190 40.45 -60.78 -19.45
C ASN A 190 38.98 -60.30 -19.51
N ASN A 191 38.56 -59.80 -20.69
CA ASN A 191 37.25 -59.18 -20.96
C ASN A 191 37.00 -57.80 -20.31
N GLN A 192 37.84 -57.33 -19.39
CA GLN A 192 37.71 -56.03 -18.75
C GLN A 192 38.45 -54.96 -19.55
N LEU A 193 37.82 -53.81 -19.81
CA LEU A 193 38.51 -52.64 -20.36
C LEU A 193 39.57 -52.17 -19.38
N THR A 194 40.79 -51.93 -19.83
CA THR A 194 41.88 -51.41 -19.01
C THR A 194 42.93 -50.75 -19.90
N GLY A 195 43.69 -49.79 -19.40
CA GLY A 195 44.72 -49.09 -20.17
C GLY A 195 44.14 -48.12 -21.20
N LEU A 196 44.90 -47.88 -22.27
CA LEU A 196 44.63 -46.82 -23.23
C LEU A 196 43.34 -47.04 -24.04
N TYR A 197 42.53 -45.99 -24.09
CA TYR A 197 41.45 -45.79 -25.03
C TYR A 197 41.73 -44.58 -25.92
N GLN A 198 41.47 -44.72 -27.22
CA GLN A 198 41.67 -43.66 -28.19
C GLN A 198 40.61 -43.73 -29.30
N SER A 199 40.05 -42.59 -29.68
CA SER A 199 39.18 -42.40 -30.84
C SER A 199 39.80 -41.39 -31.79
N LYS A 200 39.72 -41.64 -33.10
CA LYS A 200 40.26 -40.80 -34.16
C LYS A 200 39.24 -40.59 -35.29
N ASN A 201 39.34 -39.47 -36.00
CA ASN A 201 38.59 -39.24 -37.24
C ASN A 201 39.23 -39.95 -38.45
N GLU A 202 38.59 -39.85 -39.62
CA GLU A 202 39.11 -40.46 -40.86
C GLU A 202 40.50 -39.92 -41.25
N GLN A 203 40.87 -38.70 -40.85
CA GLN A 203 42.19 -38.13 -41.11
C GLN A 203 43.27 -38.59 -40.12
N GLY A 204 42.95 -39.51 -39.19
CA GLY A 204 43.87 -39.99 -38.16
C GLY A 204 44.07 -39.02 -36.98
N THR A 205 43.32 -37.92 -36.94
CA THR A 205 43.36 -36.95 -35.83
C THR A 205 42.65 -37.53 -34.61
N VAL A 206 43.29 -37.46 -33.45
CA VAL A 206 42.72 -37.90 -32.17
C VAL A 206 41.56 -36.99 -31.78
N LEU A 207 40.39 -37.57 -31.52
CA LEU A 207 39.20 -36.85 -31.04
C LEU A 207 39.03 -37.00 -29.53
N LEU A 208 39.39 -38.16 -28.98
CA LEU A 208 39.28 -38.48 -27.57
C LEU A 208 40.38 -39.49 -27.19
N GLN A 209 41.05 -39.27 -26.06
CA GLN A 209 41.96 -40.26 -25.49
C GLN A 209 41.91 -40.22 -23.96
N GLY A 210 42.18 -41.36 -23.34
CA GLY A 210 42.26 -41.50 -21.89
C GLY A 210 42.57 -42.93 -21.49
N GLU A 211 42.57 -43.19 -20.19
CA GLU A 211 42.89 -44.50 -19.65
C GLU A 211 41.74 -45.06 -18.79
N TYR A 212 41.57 -46.37 -18.86
CA TYR A 212 40.73 -47.15 -17.98
C TYR A 212 41.60 -47.86 -16.92
N ASP A 213 41.16 -47.88 -15.67
CA ASP A 213 41.83 -48.66 -14.62
C ASP A 213 41.58 -50.18 -14.77
N ALA A 214 42.09 -50.97 -13.83
CA ALA A 214 41.92 -52.43 -13.83
C ALA A 214 40.46 -52.88 -13.60
N GLN A 215 39.58 -51.97 -13.21
CA GLN A 215 38.14 -52.20 -13.01
C GLN A 215 37.31 -51.69 -14.20
N GLY A 216 37.96 -51.19 -15.26
CA GLY A 216 37.33 -50.56 -16.43
C GLY A 216 36.59 -49.26 -16.14
N GLN A 217 37.01 -48.54 -15.11
CA GLN A 217 36.52 -47.20 -14.85
C GLN A 217 37.51 -46.18 -15.42
N GLN A 218 37.00 -45.03 -15.85
CA GLN A 218 37.87 -43.95 -16.34
C GLN A 218 38.81 -43.50 -15.22
N HIS A 219 40.10 -43.38 -15.55
CA HIS A 219 41.16 -43.01 -14.63
C HIS A 219 42.14 -42.04 -15.30
N GLY A 220 42.75 -41.15 -14.52
CA GLY A 220 43.75 -40.21 -15.01
C GLY A 220 43.17 -39.10 -15.89
N HIS A 221 43.96 -38.61 -16.84
CA HIS A 221 43.56 -37.50 -17.70
C HIS A 221 42.89 -38.01 -18.99
N TRP A 222 41.70 -37.50 -19.24
CA TRP A 222 40.93 -37.69 -20.47
C TRP A 222 40.97 -36.38 -21.27
N LEU A 223 41.40 -36.48 -22.52
CA LEU A 223 41.59 -35.35 -23.43
C LEU A 223 40.64 -35.50 -24.61
N GLN A 224 39.83 -34.48 -24.86
CA GLN A 224 38.98 -34.34 -26.03
C GLN A 224 39.49 -33.19 -26.89
N PHE A 225 39.40 -33.31 -28.21
CA PHE A 225 40.01 -32.39 -29.17
C PHE A 225 39.01 -31.93 -30.23
N TYR A 226 39.10 -30.65 -30.62
CA TYR A 226 38.38 -30.13 -31.80
C TYR A 226 39.03 -30.58 -33.11
N ALA A 227 40.36 -30.56 -33.12
CA ALA A 227 41.20 -30.88 -34.26
C ALA A 227 42.60 -31.29 -33.77
N ALA A 228 43.50 -31.65 -34.68
CA ALA A 228 44.85 -32.05 -34.34
C ALA A 228 45.53 -30.94 -33.51
N ASP A 229 46.05 -31.32 -32.34
CA ASP A 229 46.71 -30.43 -31.38
C ASP A 229 45.85 -29.30 -30.79
N VAL A 230 44.52 -29.30 -31.00
CA VAL A 230 43.58 -28.33 -30.42
C VAL A 230 42.70 -29.02 -29.38
N VAL A 231 43.13 -29.00 -28.12
CA VAL A 231 42.39 -29.57 -26.98
C VAL A 231 41.10 -28.77 -26.76
N GLU A 232 39.96 -29.44 -26.68
CA GLU A 232 38.66 -28.87 -26.28
C GLU A 232 38.50 -28.93 -24.77
N VAL A 233 38.73 -30.10 -24.17
CA VAL A 233 38.59 -30.31 -22.73
C VAL A 233 39.57 -31.36 -22.22
N LYS A 234 40.14 -31.07 -21.06
CA LYS A 234 40.97 -31.97 -20.26
C LYS A 234 40.25 -32.26 -18.96
N VAL A 235 39.81 -33.50 -18.78
CA VAL A 235 39.05 -33.95 -17.60
C VAL A 235 39.92 -34.93 -16.82
N GLN A 236 40.02 -34.76 -15.50
CA GLN A 236 40.66 -35.74 -14.64
C GLN A 236 39.61 -36.65 -14.00
N TYR A 237 39.80 -37.97 -14.12
CA TYR A 237 38.92 -38.99 -13.54
C TYR A 237 39.64 -39.81 -12.48
N LEU A 238 38.90 -40.17 -11.43
CA LEU A 238 39.28 -41.15 -10.42
C LEU A 238 38.07 -42.07 -10.18
N ASN A 239 38.24 -43.37 -10.37
CA ASN A 239 37.20 -44.39 -10.20
C ASN A 239 35.92 -44.05 -10.99
N GLY A 240 36.08 -43.63 -12.26
CA GLY A 240 34.97 -43.31 -13.15
C GLY A 240 34.24 -42.00 -12.86
N LYS A 241 34.68 -41.21 -11.88
CA LYS A 241 34.09 -39.91 -11.54
C LYS A 241 35.10 -38.79 -11.74
N ARG A 242 34.63 -37.60 -12.12
CA ARG A 242 35.50 -36.41 -12.23
C ARG A 242 36.14 -36.10 -10.87
N HIS A 243 37.45 -35.94 -10.86
CA HIS A 243 38.23 -35.72 -9.64
C HIS A 243 39.51 -34.95 -9.97
N GLY A 244 39.73 -33.82 -9.33
CA GLY A 244 40.82 -32.89 -9.65
C GLY A 244 40.40 -31.82 -10.64
N LEU A 245 41.39 -31.26 -11.35
CA LEU A 245 41.19 -30.10 -12.23
C LEU A 245 40.63 -30.54 -13.59
N THR A 246 39.56 -29.87 -14.03
CA THR A 246 39.04 -29.95 -15.40
C THR A 246 39.24 -28.62 -16.09
N GLU A 247 39.82 -28.62 -17.30
CA GLU A 247 40.15 -27.44 -18.08
C GLU A 247 39.44 -27.51 -19.43
N GLN A 248 38.82 -26.41 -19.87
CA GLN A 248 38.12 -26.29 -21.15
C GLN A 248 38.65 -25.10 -21.93
N PHE A 249 38.85 -25.29 -23.22
CA PHE A 249 39.45 -24.33 -24.13
C PHE A 249 38.50 -24.00 -25.29
N SER A 250 38.67 -22.81 -25.85
CA SER A 250 38.05 -22.42 -27.12
C SER A 250 38.73 -23.10 -28.31
N THR A 251 38.14 -22.96 -29.51
CA THR A 251 38.74 -23.45 -30.76
C THR A 251 40.10 -22.80 -31.08
N ASP A 252 40.38 -21.62 -30.51
CA ASP A 252 41.64 -20.89 -30.67
C ASP A 252 42.67 -21.26 -29.57
N GLY A 253 42.37 -22.24 -28.72
CA GLY A 253 43.26 -22.71 -27.65
C GLY A 253 43.28 -21.83 -26.38
N ILE A 254 42.42 -20.82 -26.30
CA ILE A 254 42.29 -19.95 -25.11
C ILE A 254 41.53 -20.71 -24.02
N LEU A 255 42.07 -20.76 -22.80
CA LEU A 255 41.40 -21.34 -21.62
C LEU A 255 40.14 -20.52 -21.31
N VAL A 256 38.96 -21.12 -21.44
CA VAL A 256 37.67 -20.46 -21.17
C VAL A 256 37.08 -20.88 -19.81
N ARG A 257 37.48 -22.03 -19.27
CA ARG A 257 37.01 -22.52 -17.97
C ARG A 257 37.99 -23.50 -17.34
N GLN A 258 38.21 -23.39 -16.04
CA GLN A 258 38.92 -24.39 -15.24
C GLN A 258 38.20 -24.60 -13.92
N CYS A 259 37.87 -25.83 -13.55
CA CYS A 259 37.11 -26.11 -12.32
C CYS A 259 37.61 -27.37 -11.62
N ASN A 260 37.73 -27.29 -10.30
CA ASN A 260 38.08 -28.42 -9.45
C ASN A 260 36.85 -29.28 -9.12
N TYR A 261 37.02 -30.60 -9.21
CA TYR A 261 35.99 -31.60 -8.91
C TYR A 261 36.47 -32.55 -7.81
N GLN A 262 35.55 -33.02 -6.98
CA GLN A 262 35.78 -34.11 -6.04
C GLN A 262 34.60 -35.09 -6.14
N GLN A 263 34.88 -36.33 -6.53
CA GLN A 263 33.88 -37.40 -6.61
C GLN A 263 32.68 -37.08 -7.52
N GLY A 264 32.94 -36.37 -8.63
CA GLY A 264 31.93 -35.99 -9.62
C GLY A 264 31.28 -34.63 -9.40
N GLU A 265 31.43 -34.02 -8.22
CA GLU A 265 30.85 -32.72 -7.87
C GLU A 265 31.91 -31.62 -7.89
N GLN A 266 31.52 -30.37 -8.17
CA GLN A 266 32.44 -29.24 -8.06
C GLN A 266 32.90 -29.06 -6.61
N HIS A 267 34.21 -28.92 -6.38
CA HIS A 267 34.80 -28.78 -5.07
C HIS A 267 36.11 -27.99 -5.17
N GLY A 268 36.19 -26.86 -4.46
CA GLY A 268 37.27 -25.89 -4.62
C GLY A 268 36.94 -24.83 -5.66
N GLU A 269 37.97 -24.23 -6.23
CA GLU A 269 37.84 -23.07 -7.11
C GLU A 269 37.47 -23.46 -8.55
N CYS A 270 36.65 -22.63 -9.19
CA CYS A 270 36.23 -22.72 -10.58
C CYS A 270 36.33 -21.32 -11.18
N ARG A 271 37.17 -21.17 -12.21
CA ARG A 271 37.41 -19.90 -12.90
C ARG A 271 36.91 -19.98 -14.34
N GLU A 272 36.22 -18.95 -14.78
CA GLU A 272 35.79 -18.79 -16.17
C GLU A 272 36.40 -17.52 -16.74
N PHE A 273 36.68 -17.51 -18.04
CA PHE A 273 37.40 -16.43 -18.72
C PHE A 273 36.64 -15.95 -19.96
N TYR A 274 36.76 -14.68 -20.26
CA TYR A 274 36.31 -14.11 -21.52
C TYR A 274 37.21 -14.56 -22.69
N PRO A 275 36.75 -14.45 -23.95
CA PRO A 275 37.58 -14.76 -25.11
C PRO A 275 38.89 -13.96 -25.20
N ASN A 276 38.97 -12.80 -24.54
CA ASN A 276 40.20 -12.00 -24.45
C ASN A 276 41.19 -12.48 -23.35
N GLY A 277 40.88 -13.58 -22.66
CA GLY A 277 41.70 -14.18 -21.60
C GLY A 277 41.54 -13.55 -20.22
N GLN A 278 40.73 -12.50 -20.07
CA GLN A 278 40.48 -11.91 -18.77
C GLN A 278 39.51 -12.78 -17.94
N LEU A 279 39.74 -12.80 -16.63
CA LEU A 279 38.89 -13.55 -15.69
C LEU A 279 37.47 -12.97 -15.72
N MET A 280 36.47 -13.81 -15.97
CA MET A 280 35.05 -13.45 -15.96
C MET A 280 34.43 -13.69 -14.59
N ASN A 281 34.70 -14.85 -14.00
CA ASN A 281 34.30 -15.16 -12.63
C ASN A 281 35.29 -16.12 -11.95
N ALA A 282 35.41 -15.98 -10.64
CA ALA A 282 36.09 -16.91 -9.75
C ALA A 282 35.09 -17.38 -8.69
N LEU A 283 34.70 -18.65 -8.78
CA LEU A 283 33.64 -19.26 -8.01
C LEU A 283 34.21 -20.36 -7.11
N LEU A 284 33.80 -20.37 -5.84
CA LEU A 284 34.23 -21.37 -4.88
C LEU A 284 33.08 -22.33 -4.54
N PHE A 285 33.33 -23.63 -4.66
CA PHE A 285 32.35 -24.69 -4.44
C PHE A 285 32.77 -25.63 -3.32
N LYS A 286 31.79 -26.19 -2.62
CA LYS A 286 31.96 -27.29 -1.67
C LYS A 286 30.80 -28.27 -1.87
N GLN A 287 31.12 -29.50 -2.31
CA GLN A 287 30.13 -30.56 -2.57
C GLN A 287 29.01 -30.10 -3.53
N GLY A 288 29.42 -29.52 -4.66
CA GLY A 288 28.52 -29.05 -5.71
C GLY A 288 27.76 -27.77 -5.41
N LYS A 289 27.87 -27.20 -4.21
CA LYS A 289 27.20 -25.94 -3.81
C LYS A 289 28.19 -24.79 -3.71
N GLN A 290 27.78 -23.59 -4.08
CA GLN A 290 28.59 -22.38 -3.87
C GLN A 290 28.87 -22.19 -2.37
N HIS A 291 30.13 -21.96 -2.02
CA HIS A 291 30.60 -21.86 -0.65
C HIS A 291 31.83 -20.97 -0.60
N GLY A 292 31.85 -19.97 0.27
CA GLY A 292 32.87 -18.94 0.36
C GLY A 292 32.66 -17.78 -0.63
N GLU A 293 33.71 -16.99 -0.81
CA GLU A 293 33.71 -15.79 -1.65
C GLU A 293 33.70 -16.14 -3.15
N GLN A 294 32.87 -15.43 -3.89
CA GLN A 294 32.66 -15.51 -5.33
C GLN A 294 32.92 -14.11 -5.91
N GLN A 295 33.58 -14.03 -7.05
CA GLN A 295 33.94 -12.75 -7.68
C GLN A 295 33.56 -12.76 -9.17
N TRP A 296 33.04 -11.64 -9.67
CA TRP A 296 32.71 -11.44 -11.08
C TRP A 296 33.36 -10.16 -11.59
N PHE A 297 33.87 -10.21 -12.82
CA PHE A 297 34.62 -9.12 -13.42
C PHE A 297 34.07 -8.77 -14.82
N SER A 298 34.31 -7.54 -15.26
CA SER A 298 34.03 -7.12 -16.64
C SER A 298 35.05 -7.71 -17.63
N ASP A 299 34.75 -7.60 -18.92
CA ASP A 299 35.68 -7.90 -20.01
C ASP A 299 36.86 -6.93 -20.11
N GLN A 300 36.94 -5.94 -19.21
CA GLN A 300 38.08 -5.05 -18.99
C GLN A 300 38.82 -5.34 -17.65
N GLY A 301 38.40 -6.36 -16.90
CA GLY A 301 39.07 -6.83 -15.68
C GLY A 301 38.66 -6.09 -14.40
N GLN A 302 37.62 -5.28 -14.46
CA GLN A 302 37.10 -4.54 -13.32
C GLN A 302 36.16 -5.40 -12.49
N LEU A 303 36.34 -5.41 -11.17
CA LEU A 303 35.46 -6.14 -10.26
C LEU A 303 34.04 -5.55 -10.30
N LEU A 304 33.06 -6.35 -10.70
CA LEU A 304 31.65 -5.96 -10.77
C LEU A 304 30.90 -6.38 -9.51
N GLN A 305 31.20 -7.57 -8.99
CA GLN A 305 30.51 -8.15 -7.84
C GLN A 305 31.44 -9.02 -7.01
N LYS A 306 31.23 -9.02 -5.69
CA LYS A 306 31.84 -9.93 -4.72
C LYS A 306 30.75 -10.44 -3.80
N GLN A 307 30.49 -11.74 -3.81
CA GLN A 307 29.40 -12.35 -3.04
C GLN A 307 29.93 -13.47 -2.17
N TYR A 308 29.36 -13.64 -0.99
CA TYR A 308 29.77 -14.70 -0.08
C TYR A 308 28.61 -15.67 0.15
N TYR A 309 28.91 -16.97 0.06
CA TYR A 309 27.92 -18.04 0.14
C TYR A 309 28.27 -19.05 1.24
N ILE A 310 27.27 -19.61 1.89
CA ILE A 310 27.40 -20.82 2.71
C ILE A 310 26.36 -21.82 2.22
N ASP A 311 26.82 -22.94 1.65
CA ASP A 311 26.00 -24.05 1.15
C ASP A 311 24.94 -23.64 0.13
N GLY A 312 25.30 -22.74 -0.79
CA GLY A 312 24.45 -22.25 -1.87
C GLY A 312 23.51 -21.11 -1.49
N MET A 313 23.65 -20.54 -0.28
CA MET A 313 22.85 -19.40 0.18
C MET A 313 23.74 -18.19 0.45
N PHE A 314 23.23 -16.99 0.15
CA PHE A 314 23.89 -15.73 0.52
C PHE A 314 24.14 -15.69 2.03
N ALA A 315 25.38 -15.41 2.41
CA ALA A 315 25.85 -15.28 3.78
C ALA A 315 26.94 -14.23 3.84
N GLY A 316 27.12 -13.51 4.95
CA GLY A 316 28.15 -12.47 5.02
C GLY A 316 27.95 -11.33 4.01
N GLU A 317 29.04 -10.65 3.68
CA GLU A 317 29.03 -9.42 2.87
C GLU A 317 28.87 -9.72 1.36
N GLN A 318 27.94 -9.00 0.73
CA GLN A 318 27.72 -8.95 -0.71
C GLN A 318 27.99 -7.53 -1.20
N LEU A 319 28.94 -7.38 -2.11
CA LEU A 319 29.34 -6.11 -2.70
C LEU A 319 29.03 -6.11 -4.20
N GLN A 320 28.56 -4.96 -4.69
CA GLN A 320 28.38 -4.68 -6.10
C GLN A 320 28.98 -3.31 -6.42
N TYR A 321 29.58 -3.18 -7.59
CA TYR A 321 30.27 -1.98 -8.04
C TYR A 321 29.61 -1.42 -9.30
N HIS A 322 29.68 -0.10 -9.47
CA HIS A 322 29.30 0.59 -10.71
C HIS A 322 30.34 0.37 -11.80
N SER A 323 30.01 0.72 -13.05
CA SER A 323 30.94 0.63 -14.18
C SER A 323 32.18 1.52 -14.05
N ASN A 324 32.18 2.52 -13.15
CA ASN A 324 33.35 3.35 -12.84
C ASN A 324 34.25 2.78 -11.71
N GLY A 325 33.82 1.70 -11.04
CA GLY A 325 34.60 1.00 -10.01
C GLY A 325 34.23 1.40 -8.58
N GLU A 326 33.36 2.38 -8.40
CA GLU A 326 32.86 2.77 -7.09
C GLU A 326 31.84 1.76 -6.56
N LEU A 327 31.79 1.60 -5.24
CA LEU A 327 30.84 0.70 -4.60
C LEU A 327 29.42 1.20 -4.89
N SER A 328 28.58 0.34 -5.47
CA SER A 328 27.17 0.60 -5.76
C SER A 328 26.28 0.13 -4.60
N LYS A 329 26.60 -1.03 -4.02
CA LYS A 329 25.76 -1.67 -3.02
C LYS A 329 26.57 -2.59 -2.11
N ARG A 330 26.31 -2.50 -0.81
CA ARG A 330 26.74 -3.46 0.22
C ARG A 330 25.50 -4.05 0.89
N ILE A 331 25.37 -5.37 0.91
CA ILE A 331 24.35 -6.09 1.67
C ILE A 331 25.06 -7.09 2.58
N THR A 332 24.74 -7.08 3.86
CA THR A 332 25.31 -8.06 4.80
C THR A 332 24.24 -9.02 5.29
N TYR A 333 24.53 -10.32 5.17
CA TYR A 333 23.72 -11.42 5.72
C TYR A 333 24.43 -12.05 6.91
N HIS A 334 23.66 -12.68 7.78
CA HIS A 334 24.21 -13.48 8.86
C HIS A 334 24.99 -14.70 8.32
N THR A 335 25.86 -15.31 9.13
CA THR A 335 26.70 -16.43 8.70
C THR A 335 26.45 -17.73 9.46
N THR A 336 25.72 -17.70 10.58
CA THR A 336 25.49 -18.88 11.44
C THR A 336 24.00 -19.17 11.69
N GLU A 337 23.24 -18.17 12.14
CA GLU A 337 21.78 -18.24 12.35
C GLU A 337 20.99 -18.09 11.04
N ARG A 338 19.92 -18.89 10.92
CA ARG A 338 18.98 -18.92 9.79
C ARG A 338 17.60 -18.45 10.25
N ASN A 339 16.85 -17.85 9.34
CA ASN A 339 15.45 -17.47 9.59
C ASN A 339 14.50 -18.68 9.39
N ALA A 340 13.19 -18.46 9.52
CA ALA A 340 12.17 -19.49 9.38
C ALA A 340 12.09 -20.15 7.99
N ASN A 341 12.57 -19.48 6.93
CA ASN A 341 12.59 -20.04 5.56
C ASN A 341 13.90 -20.79 5.26
N GLY A 342 14.81 -20.89 6.24
CA GLY A 342 16.09 -21.58 6.13
C GLY A 342 17.23 -20.73 5.54
N GLN A 343 16.98 -19.48 5.14
CA GLN A 343 18.01 -18.56 4.62
C GLN A 343 18.69 -17.77 5.75
N PHE A 344 19.89 -17.26 5.49
CA PHE A 344 20.52 -16.31 6.40
C PHE A 344 19.80 -14.96 6.31
N PRO A 345 19.33 -14.37 7.42
CA PRO A 345 18.68 -13.07 7.40
C PRO A 345 19.71 -11.94 7.23
N LEU A 346 19.23 -10.74 6.86
CA LEU A 346 20.06 -9.53 6.82
C LEU A 346 20.63 -9.22 8.20
N HIS A 347 21.92 -8.89 8.28
CA HIS A 347 22.58 -8.60 9.54
C HIS A 347 23.80 -7.70 9.30
N GLY A 348 23.86 -6.53 9.93
CA GLY A 348 24.87 -5.51 9.71
C GLY A 348 24.48 -4.49 8.64
N ALA A 349 25.50 -3.91 8.00
CA ALA A 349 25.34 -2.82 7.06
C ALA A 349 24.61 -3.23 5.77
N ASN A 350 23.65 -2.40 5.38
CA ASN A 350 22.96 -2.42 4.10
C ASN A 350 22.99 -1.02 3.52
N GLU A 351 23.81 -0.84 2.49
CA GLU A 351 24.20 0.47 1.98
C GLU A 351 24.06 0.47 0.46
N THR A 352 23.56 1.57 -0.08
CA THR A 352 23.51 1.82 -1.53
C THR A 352 24.08 3.19 -1.80
N TYR A 353 24.74 3.32 -2.95
CA TYR A 353 25.48 4.49 -3.36
C TYR A 353 25.13 4.86 -4.79
N GLN A 354 25.17 6.16 -5.07
CA GLN A 354 24.99 6.72 -6.40
C GLN A 354 26.23 6.43 -7.27
N GLU A 355 26.13 6.67 -8.58
CA GLU A 355 27.24 6.43 -9.51
C GLU A 355 28.45 7.34 -9.23
N ASN A 356 28.27 8.46 -8.54
CA ASN A 356 29.33 9.37 -8.09
C ASN A 356 29.89 9.05 -6.69
N GLY A 357 29.53 7.89 -6.12
CA GLY A 357 30.05 7.39 -4.85
C GLY A 357 29.39 7.98 -3.61
N LEU A 358 28.46 8.93 -3.77
CA LEU A 358 27.70 9.48 -2.65
C LEU A 358 26.70 8.45 -2.11
N PRO A 359 26.49 8.38 -0.78
CA PRO A 359 25.50 7.48 -0.21
C PRO A 359 24.10 7.85 -0.70
N TYR A 360 23.26 6.85 -0.92
CA TYR A 360 21.84 7.01 -1.25
C TYR A 360 20.95 6.53 -0.10
N ASP A 361 21.21 5.31 0.38
CA ASP A 361 20.52 4.69 1.53
C ASP A 361 21.56 3.99 2.40
N LEU A 362 21.58 4.32 3.68
CA LEU A 362 22.43 3.68 4.68
C LEU A 362 21.52 3.13 5.77
N SER A 363 21.54 1.82 5.96
CA SER A 363 20.70 1.12 6.92
C SER A 363 21.51 0.03 7.63
N ASN A 364 21.14 -0.28 8.86
CA ASN A 364 21.67 -1.43 9.59
C ASN A 364 20.55 -2.39 9.94
N PHE A 365 20.85 -3.69 9.95
CA PHE A 365 19.89 -4.75 10.22
C PHE A 365 20.42 -5.68 11.31
N VAL A 366 19.51 -6.22 12.12
CA VAL A 366 19.79 -7.29 13.07
C VAL A 366 18.74 -8.37 12.85
N LEU A 367 19.20 -9.55 12.43
CA LEU A 367 18.34 -10.74 12.20
C LEU A 367 17.13 -10.47 11.28
N GLY A 368 17.35 -9.68 10.22
CA GLY A 368 16.36 -9.39 9.19
C GLY A 368 15.52 -8.14 9.45
N GLU A 369 15.59 -7.58 10.66
CA GLU A 369 14.87 -6.37 11.03
C GLU A 369 15.80 -5.16 11.02
N ARG A 370 15.32 -4.02 10.51
CA ARG A 370 16.09 -2.77 10.52
C ARG A 370 16.30 -2.32 11.97
N ASP A 371 17.55 -2.15 12.38
CA ASP A 371 17.93 -1.78 13.75
C ASP A 371 19.18 -0.91 13.73
N GLY A 372 19.11 0.27 14.32
CA GLY A 372 20.13 1.30 14.26
C GLY A 372 19.71 2.53 13.45
N VAL A 373 20.69 3.38 13.14
CA VAL A 373 20.47 4.63 12.39
C VAL A 373 20.30 4.33 10.91
N HIS A 374 19.22 4.86 10.34
CA HIS A 374 18.93 4.87 8.93
C HIS A 374 19.09 6.28 8.37
N LYS A 375 19.81 6.42 7.27
CA LYS A 375 20.00 7.68 6.55
C LYS A 375 19.63 7.54 5.09
N ARG A 376 18.96 8.54 4.54
CA ARG A 376 18.63 8.61 3.11
C ARG A 376 19.03 9.97 2.55
N PHE A 377 19.57 9.94 1.35
CA PHE A 377 20.10 11.11 0.65
C PHE A 377 19.46 11.23 -0.73
N ILE A 378 19.36 12.46 -1.23
CA ILE A 378 19.06 12.77 -2.63
C ILE A 378 20.19 13.68 -3.10
N ASP A 379 20.90 13.27 -4.15
CA ASP A 379 22.17 13.87 -4.56
C ASP A 379 23.17 13.90 -3.39
N ASP A 380 23.64 15.06 -2.95
CA ASP A 380 24.55 15.23 -1.81
C ASP A 380 23.83 15.59 -0.49
N LYS A 381 22.49 15.69 -0.50
CA LYS A 381 21.71 16.21 0.64
C LYS A 381 21.03 15.11 1.43
N LEU A 382 21.22 15.14 2.75
CA LEU A 382 20.50 14.30 3.70
C LEU A 382 19.01 14.70 3.72
N VAL A 383 18.11 13.77 3.39
CA VAL A 383 16.66 14.01 3.42
C VAL A 383 15.96 13.32 4.58
N GLU A 384 16.60 12.32 5.19
CA GLU A 384 16.08 11.58 6.33
C GLU A 384 17.19 10.98 7.19
N GLU A 385 17.07 11.13 8.51
CA GLU A 385 17.86 10.44 9.53
C GLU A 385 16.90 9.92 10.60
N SER A 386 16.76 8.60 10.72
CA SER A 386 15.82 7.98 11.66
C SER A 386 16.46 6.80 12.38
N TYR A 387 16.23 6.66 13.68
CA TYR A 387 16.62 5.47 14.41
C TYR A 387 15.51 4.41 14.39
N TYR A 388 15.90 3.15 14.19
CA TYR A 388 15.02 1.99 14.21
C TYR A 388 15.47 1.02 15.32
N LYS A 389 14.50 0.33 15.92
CA LYS A 389 14.72 -0.75 16.88
C LYS A 389 13.74 -1.87 16.54
N ALA A 390 14.24 -3.09 16.32
CA ALA A 390 13.43 -4.24 15.94
C ALA A 390 12.43 -3.92 14.79
N GLY A 391 12.93 -3.31 13.72
CA GLY A 391 12.16 -2.99 12.51
C GLY A 391 11.22 -1.78 12.63
N LYS A 392 11.04 -1.21 13.81
CA LYS A 392 10.13 -0.07 14.06
C LYS A 392 10.92 1.21 14.31
N ARG A 393 10.42 2.35 13.83
CA ARG A 393 11.01 3.67 14.19
C ARG A 393 10.96 3.86 15.69
N HIS A 394 12.06 4.29 16.28
CA HIS A 394 12.20 4.49 17.71
C HIS A 394 13.13 5.69 17.96
N GLY A 395 12.86 6.52 18.96
CA GLY A 395 13.60 7.75 19.20
C GLY A 395 13.39 8.84 18.13
N LEU A 396 14.39 9.70 17.95
CA LEU A 396 14.30 10.87 17.09
C LEU A 396 14.44 10.51 15.60
N SER A 397 13.53 11.05 14.79
CA SER A 397 13.50 10.97 13.33
C SER A 397 13.49 12.40 12.77
N LYS A 398 14.49 12.71 11.95
CA LYS A 398 14.66 14.01 11.30
C LYS A 398 14.46 13.85 9.80
N THR A 399 13.74 14.78 9.21
CA THR A 399 13.56 14.88 7.76
C THR A 399 13.86 16.30 7.32
N PHE A 400 14.32 16.43 6.08
CA PHE A 400 14.75 17.69 5.51
C PHE A 400 14.07 17.92 4.15
N TYR A 401 13.93 19.17 3.74
CA TYR A 401 13.51 19.53 2.39
C TYR A 401 14.62 19.23 1.38
N SER A 402 14.30 19.19 0.09
CA SER A 402 15.30 19.07 -0.99
C SER A 402 16.29 20.26 -1.02
N SER A 403 15.95 21.37 -0.37
CA SER A 403 16.89 22.48 -0.14
C SER A 403 17.99 22.13 0.87
N GLY A 404 17.75 21.20 1.80
CA GLY A 404 18.62 20.87 2.93
C GLY A 404 18.12 21.41 4.28
N GLU A 405 17.12 22.30 4.26
CA GLU A 405 16.53 22.87 5.49
C GLU A 405 15.72 21.82 6.27
N PRO A 406 15.68 21.89 7.62
CA PRO A 406 14.84 21.00 8.44
C PRO A 406 13.38 21.06 7.98
N ARG A 407 12.73 19.90 7.90
CA ARG A 407 11.31 19.77 7.57
C ARG A 407 10.51 19.34 8.80
N GLU A 408 10.84 18.18 9.35
CA GLU A 408 10.17 17.63 10.53
C GLU A 408 11.15 16.86 11.41
N HIS A 409 11.12 17.13 12.70
CA HIS A 409 11.78 16.36 13.76
C HIS A 409 10.68 15.73 14.62
N ASN A 410 10.53 14.42 14.53
CA ASN A 410 9.49 13.65 15.20
C ASN A 410 10.13 12.64 16.16
N THR A 411 9.54 12.43 17.33
CA THR A 411 9.94 11.35 18.24
C THR A 411 9.00 10.16 18.08
N TYR A 412 9.56 8.96 17.98
CA TYR A 412 8.82 7.72 17.86
C TYR A 412 9.07 6.81 19.07
N ALA A 413 8.04 6.12 19.53
CA ALA A 413 8.15 4.97 20.41
C ALA A 413 7.44 3.80 19.73
N ASP A 414 8.18 2.73 19.47
CA ASP A 414 7.70 1.48 18.85
C ASP A 414 6.84 1.69 17.59
N GLY A 415 7.30 2.59 16.72
CA GLY A 415 6.66 2.93 15.44
C GLY A 415 5.56 3.98 15.51
N GLN A 416 5.16 4.44 16.71
CA GLN A 416 4.14 5.46 16.90
C GLN A 416 4.76 6.81 17.29
N LEU A 417 4.19 7.91 16.81
CA LEU A 417 4.63 9.26 17.18
C LEU A 417 4.36 9.52 18.66
N SER A 418 5.41 9.53 19.47
CA SER A 418 5.32 9.66 20.92
C SER A 418 6.54 10.42 21.44
N GLY A 419 6.30 11.55 22.10
CA GLY A 419 7.32 12.49 22.55
C GLY A 419 7.25 13.85 21.82
N PRO A 420 8.30 14.69 21.99
CA PRO A 420 8.33 16.02 21.40
C PRO A 420 8.48 15.96 19.87
N PHE A 421 7.90 16.95 19.19
CA PHE A 421 8.07 17.14 17.75
C PHE A 421 8.22 18.62 17.39
N LYS A 422 8.85 18.88 16.25
CA LYS A 422 8.95 20.18 15.59
C LYS A 422 8.80 20.01 14.08
N SER A 423 8.22 21.00 13.41
CA SER A 423 8.26 21.08 11.95
C SER A 423 8.45 22.51 11.50
N TRP A 424 8.97 22.69 10.30
CA TRP A 424 9.33 23.98 9.73
C TRP A 424 8.70 24.18 8.36
N HIS A 425 8.46 25.44 8.01
CA HIS A 425 8.11 25.88 6.67
C HIS A 425 9.31 25.76 5.73
N MET A 426 9.08 25.75 4.41
CA MET A 426 10.15 25.63 3.41
C MET A 426 11.16 26.79 3.45
N ASN A 427 10.78 27.93 4.03
CA ASN A 427 11.64 29.09 4.26
C ASN A 427 12.49 29.01 5.54
N GLY A 428 12.43 27.90 6.29
CA GLY A 428 13.21 27.67 7.51
C GLY A 428 12.55 28.18 8.81
N ASN A 429 11.43 28.91 8.73
CA ASN A 429 10.72 29.33 9.93
C ASN A 429 9.98 28.15 10.58
N LEU A 430 9.97 28.10 11.92
CA LEU A 430 9.23 27.08 12.66
C LEU A 430 7.74 27.15 12.27
N ARG A 431 7.11 26.01 11.97
CA ARG A 431 5.70 25.88 11.61
C ARG A 431 4.86 25.45 12.79
N GLU A 432 5.33 24.44 13.52
CA GLU A 432 4.65 23.93 14.71
C GLU A 432 5.62 23.16 15.60
N GLU A 433 5.34 23.19 16.89
CA GLU A 433 6.01 22.36 17.90
C GLU A 433 5.01 21.90 18.96
N GLY A 434 5.30 20.77 19.59
CA GLY A 434 4.52 20.27 20.71
C GLY A 434 4.91 18.85 21.11
N GLU A 435 4.03 18.19 21.83
CA GLU A 435 4.19 16.80 22.23
C GLU A 435 3.08 15.93 21.64
N ARG A 436 3.43 14.69 21.30
CA ARG A 436 2.48 13.67 20.86
C ARG A 436 2.53 12.45 21.77
N LYS A 437 1.41 11.77 21.92
CA LYS A 437 1.33 10.42 22.48
C LYS A 437 0.41 9.61 21.58
N ASP A 438 0.92 8.49 21.07
CA ASP A 438 0.22 7.60 20.14
C ASP A 438 -0.34 8.36 18.91
N GLY A 439 0.43 9.32 18.38
CA GLY A 439 0.06 10.14 17.21
C GLY A 439 -0.83 11.34 17.50
N GLN A 440 -1.31 11.52 18.72
CA GLN A 440 -2.24 12.60 19.09
C GLN A 440 -1.54 13.68 19.91
N LEU A 441 -1.94 14.95 19.75
CA LEU A 441 -1.38 16.06 20.53
C LEU A 441 -1.67 15.88 22.03
N THR A 442 -0.64 16.07 22.83
CA THR A 442 -0.68 16.08 24.30
C THR A 442 0.17 17.26 24.80
N GLY A 443 -0.07 17.74 26.02
CA GLY A 443 0.71 18.83 26.59
C GLY A 443 0.62 20.14 25.79
N ARG A 444 1.70 20.92 25.76
CA ARG A 444 1.75 22.23 25.09
C ARG A 444 1.93 22.06 23.57
N TYR A 445 1.12 22.77 22.79
CA TYR A 445 1.22 22.85 21.33
C TYR A 445 1.24 24.31 20.88
N GLN A 446 2.13 24.64 19.94
CA GLN A 446 2.21 25.96 19.34
C GLN A 446 2.40 25.87 17.83
N SER A 447 1.67 26.69 17.07
CA SER A 447 1.84 26.86 15.62
C SER A 447 2.19 28.29 15.25
N PHE A 448 2.80 28.47 14.08
CA PHE A 448 3.35 29.72 13.60
C PHE A 448 3.09 29.89 12.09
N TYR A 449 2.91 31.14 11.65
CA TYR A 449 2.86 31.49 10.24
C TYR A 449 4.23 31.34 9.58
N ASP A 450 4.27 31.30 8.26
CA ASP A 450 5.51 31.30 7.47
C ASP A 450 6.36 32.56 7.72
N THR A 451 5.77 33.65 8.21
CA THR A 451 6.47 34.85 8.70
C THR A 451 7.22 34.66 10.01
N GLY A 452 7.06 33.51 10.69
CA GLY A 452 7.62 33.22 12.01
C GLY A 452 6.81 33.77 13.19
N LYS A 453 5.73 34.53 12.91
CA LYS A 453 4.82 35.04 13.96
C LYS A 453 3.94 33.92 14.51
N PRO A 454 3.60 33.94 15.82
CA PRO A 454 2.73 32.93 16.41
C PRO A 454 1.37 32.95 15.72
N GLN A 455 0.76 31.77 15.56
CA GLN A 455 -0.56 31.59 14.98
C GLN A 455 -1.54 31.06 16.03
N LYS A 456 -1.11 30.06 16.81
CA LYS A 456 -1.97 29.39 17.78
C LYS A 456 -1.16 28.82 18.93
N LEU A 457 -1.71 28.89 20.14
CA LEU A 457 -1.18 28.25 21.34
C LEU A 457 -2.31 27.47 22.00
N GLU A 458 -2.09 26.19 22.25
CA GLU A 458 -3.06 25.27 22.86
C GLU A 458 -2.38 24.38 23.89
N HIS A 459 -3.14 23.87 24.85
CA HIS A 459 -2.69 22.81 25.73
C HIS A 459 -3.68 21.65 25.71
N TYR A 460 -3.17 20.43 25.83
CA TYR A 460 -3.92 19.19 25.83
C TYR A 460 -3.59 18.40 27.10
N ALA A 461 -4.58 17.67 27.61
CA ALA A 461 -4.41 16.87 28.82
C ALA A 461 -3.32 15.80 28.62
N SER A 462 -2.57 15.48 29.68
CA SER A 462 -1.55 14.41 29.67
C SER A 462 -2.17 13.01 29.64
N GLU A 463 -3.43 12.90 30.08
CA GLU A 463 -4.19 11.67 30.17
C GLU A 463 -5.51 11.80 29.40
N LYS A 464 -5.91 10.69 28.78
CA LYS A 464 -7.12 10.59 27.98
C LYS A 464 -8.19 9.86 28.77
N LYS A 465 -9.40 10.41 28.79
CA LYS A 465 -10.55 9.74 29.43
C LYS A 465 -10.93 8.47 28.65
N PRO A 466 -11.36 7.38 29.31
CA PRO A 466 -11.69 6.12 28.64
C PRO A 466 -12.75 6.25 27.53
N THR A 467 -13.64 7.22 27.67
CA THR A 467 -14.76 7.47 26.75
C THR A 467 -14.40 8.34 25.54
N GLU A 468 -13.20 8.93 25.50
CA GLU A 468 -12.82 9.84 24.44
C GLU A 468 -11.88 9.17 23.44
N HIS A 469 -11.80 9.72 22.22
CA HIS A 469 -10.84 9.27 21.20
C HIS A 469 -9.57 10.12 21.14
N ARG A 470 -9.59 11.33 21.72
CA ARG A 470 -8.49 12.31 21.72
C ARG A 470 -8.19 12.85 23.12
N PHE A 471 -6.99 13.35 23.35
CA PHE A 471 -6.68 14.13 24.56
C PHE A 471 -7.51 15.41 24.57
N ALA A 472 -8.13 15.71 25.71
CA ALA A 472 -8.97 16.88 25.84
C ALA A 472 -8.14 18.16 25.83
N GLN A 473 -8.62 19.20 25.15
CA GLN A 473 -8.04 20.53 25.24
C GLN A 473 -8.25 21.10 26.65
N VAL A 474 -7.18 21.59 27.25
CA VAL A 474 -7.14 22.15 28.61
C VAL A 474 -6.26 23.40 28.63
N GLY A 475 -6.31 24.16 29.71
CA GLY A 475 -5.37 25.27 29.93
C GLY A 475 -5.49 26.40 28.90
N LYS A 476 -4.40 27.14 28.74
CA LYS A 476 -4.40 28.41 28.01
C LYS A 476 -4.58 28.20 26.50
N TYR A 477 -5.41 29.05 25.91
CA TYR A 477 -5.64 29.18 24.48
C TYR A 477 -5.33 30.60 24.02
N GLN A 478 -4.57 30.76 22.94
CA GLN A 478 -4.36 32.05 22.28
C GLN A 478 -4.30 31.86 20.76
N GLN A 479 -4.81 32.85 20.02
CA GLN A 479 -4.81 32.85 18.56
C GLN A 479 -4.47 34.23 18.01
N TRP A 480 -3.63 34.28 16.98
CA TRP A 480 -3.13 35.50 16.38
C TRP A 480 -3.38 35.54 14.86
N LEU A 481 -3.49 36.74 14.30
CA LEU A 481 -3.45 36.99 12.86
C LEU A 481 -2.01 36.92 12.33
N ALA A 482 -1.86 36.78 11.01
CA ALA A 482 -0.56 36.77 10.34
C ALA A 482 0.26 38.06 10.56
N ASN A 483 -0.40 39.19 10.87
CA ASN A 483 0.27 40.44 11.22
C ASN A 483 0.82 40.45 12.67
N GLY A 484 0.47 39.47 13.51
CA GLY A 484 0.88 39.34 14.91
C GLY A 484 -0.15 39.80 15.93
N ASP A 485 -1.29 40.35 15.51
CA ASP A 485 -2.31 40.83 16.42
C ASP A 485 -3.06 39.65 17.06
N LEU A 486 -3.19 39.68 18.38
CA LEU A 486 -4.00 38.71 19.12
C LEU A 486 -5.47 38.88 18.72
N THR A 487 -6.18 37.78 18.47
CA THR A 487 -7.61 37.76 18.09
C THR A 487 -8.49 37.19 19.17
N GLN A 488 -7.95 36.26 19.95
CA GLN A 488 -8.68 35.56 20.98
C GLN A 488 -7.74 34.99 22.03
N GLU A 489 -8.14 35.05 23.29
CA GLU A 489 -7.53 34.31 24.37
C GLU A 489 -8.54 33.84 25.41
N GLY A 490 -8.19 32.77 26.11
CA GLY A 490 -8.99 32.22 27.19
C GLY A 490 -8.42 30.90 27.69
N THR A 491 -9.23 30.17 28.45
CA THR A 491 -8.85 28.87 29.00
C THR A 491 -9.88 27.81 28.59
N TYR A 492 -9.39 26.62 28.27
CA TYR A 492 -10.23 25.43 28.14
C TYR A 492 -10.14 24.57 29.41
N ALA A 493 -11.27 23.99 29.79
CA ALA A 493 -11.33 22.86 30.71
C ALA A 493 -12.12 21.76 30.00
N ASP A 494 -11.49 20.63 29.75
CA ASP A 494 -12.14 19.45 29.18
C ASP A 494 -12.86 19.72 27.83
N ASN A 495 -12.12 20.27 26.85
CA ASN A 495 -12.63 20.68 25.55
C ASN A 495 -13.68 21.82 25.56
N LYS A 496 -14.00 22.39 26.73
CA LYS A 496 -15.02 23.43 26.89
C LYS A 496 -14.40 24.72 27.38
N ARG A 497 -14.88 25.86 26.87
CA ARG A 497 -14.44 27.19 27.33
C ARG A 497 -14.69 27.33 28.84
N HIS A 498 -13.70 27.83 29.56
CA HIS A 498 -13.77 28.05 31.00
C HIS A 498 -13.04 29.34 31.40
N GLY A 499 -13.57 30.06 32.38
CA GLY A 499 -13.06 31.35 32.83
C GLY A 499 -13.29 32.46 31.80
N ASN A 500 -12.48 33.51 31.89
CA ASN A 500 -12.63 34.71 31.06
C ASN A 500 -12.06 34.49 29.65
N TRP A 501 -12.91 34.74 28.65
CA TRP A 501 -12.56 34.72 27.24
C TRP A 501 -12.60 36.14 26.67
N ILE A 502 -11.50 36.55 26.06
CA ILE A 502 -11.34 37.88 25.46
C ILE A 502 -11.18 37.71 23.97
N SER A 503 -11.91 38.51 23.19
CA SER A 503 -11.78 38.58 21.73
C SER A 503 -11.37 39.99 21.33
N TYR A 504 -10.57 40.09 20.29
CA TYR A 504 -9.98 41.33 19.81
C TYR A 504 -10.36 41.57 18.34
N GLN A 505 -10.53 42.84 17.98
CA GLN A 505 -10.72 43.29 16.61
C GLN A 505 -9.80 44.48 16.38
N GLN A 506 -8.99 44.43 15.31
CA GLN A 506 -8.03 45.50 14.97
C GLN A 506 -7.08 45.86 16.13
N GLY A 507 -6.66 44.87 16.92
CA GLY A 507 -5.75 45.05 18.07
C GLY A 507 -6.43 45.50 19.37
N GLU A 508 -7.70 45.91 19.33
CA GLU A 508 -8.45 46.36 20.51
C GLU A 508 -9.39 45.26 21.02
N LYS A 509 -9.72 45.28 22.31
CA LYS A 509 -10.75 44.38 22.86
C LYS A 509 -12.09 44.68 22.19
N SER A 510 -12.74 43.63 21.71
CA SER A 510 -14.08 43.67 21.11
C SER A 510 -15.12 43.00 22.02
N ARG A 511 -14.71 42.01 22.82
CA ARG A 511 -15.61 41.25 23.69
C ARG A 511 -14.88 40.57 24.83
N GLU A 512 -15.52 40.55 25.99
CA GLU A 512 -15.16 39.75 27.16
C GLU A 512 -16.37 38.90 27.59
N GLN A 513 -16.17 37.62 27.85
CA GLN A 513 -17.22 36.70 28.31
C GLN A 513 -16.64 35.65 29.24
N GLU A 514 -17.26 35.50 30.41
CA GLU A 514 -16.96 34.42 31.33
C GLU A 514 -17.72 33.13 30.94
N PHE A 515 -17.03 32.00 30.99
CA PHE A 515 -17.60 30.69 30.67
C PHE A 515 -17.41 29.71 31.84
N VAL A 516 -18.43 28.90 32.11
CA VAL A 516 -18.35 27.73 32.98
C VAL A 516 -18.80 26.52 32.18
N ASN A 517 -17.91 25.52 32.04
CA ASN A 517 -18.17 24.29 31.27
C ASN A 517 -18.75 24.54 29.87
N GLY A 518 -18.21 25.54 29.16
CA GLY A 518 -18.58 25.88 27.79
C GLY A 518 -19.86 26.70 27.65
N LYS A 519 -20.53 27.02 28.76
CA LYS A 519 -21.71 27.89 28.78
C LYS A 519 -21.31 29.28 29.25
N ALA A 520 -21.86 30.30 28.63
CA ALA A 520 -21.72 31.68 29.08
C ALA A 520 -22.38 31.79 30.47
N GLU A 521 -21.55 32.06 31.48
CA GLU A 521 -21.94 32.12 32.88
C GLU A 521 -20.98 33.07 33.60
N GLY A 522 -21.51 34.18 34.09
CA GLY A 522 -20.73 35.28 34.65
C GLY A 522 -20.74 36.55 33.78
N ARG A 523 -19.72 37.38 33.93
CA ARG A 523 -19.68 38.74 33.35
C ARG A 523 -19.53 38.72 31.82
N PHE A 524 -20.25 39.62 31.16
CA PHE A 524 -20.14 39.91 29.73
C PHE A 524 -19.90 41.40 29.48
N VAL A 525 -19.01 41.72 28.56
CA VAL A 525 -18.78 43.07 28.06
C VAL A 525 -18.54 43.04 26.55
N ASP A 526 -19.24 43.88 25.80
CA ASP A 526 -19.04 44.08 24.36
C ASP A 526 -18.51 45.50 24.14
N TYR A 527 -17.56 45.64 23.20
CA TYR A 527 -16.87 46.88 22.89
C TYR A 527 -17.05 47.23 21.42
N TYR A 528 -17.10 48.53 21.12
CA TYR A 528 -17.10 49.07 19.78
C TYR A 528 -15.98 50.11 19.68
N GLN A 529 -14.97 49.85 18.84
CA GLN A 529 -13.79 50.72 18.69
C GLN A 529 -13.19 51.11 20.05
N GLY A 530 -12.93 50.09 20.89
CA GLY A 530 -12.34 50.25 22.23
C GLY A 530 -13.29 50.76 23.33
N ARG A 531 -14.46 51.31 22.99
CA ARG A 531 -15.43 51.84 23.98
C ARG A 531 -16.47 50.80 24.37
N ARG A 532 -16.83 50.72 25.65
CA ARG A 532 -17.91 49.81 26.11
C ARG A 532 -19.21 50.15 25.40
N ARG A 533 -19.84 49.13 24.80
CA ARG A 533 -21.16 49.22 24.15
C ARG A 533 -22.25 48.63 25.03
N THR A 534 -22.02 47.44 25.58
CA THR A 534 -22.96 46.83 26.52
C THR A 534 -22.22 45.98 27.54
N SER A 535 -22.77 45.86 28.74
CA SER A 535 -22.32 44.90 29.74
C SER A 535 -23.50 44.27 30.49
N GLY A 536 -23.28 43.10 31.07
CA GLY A 536 -24.28 42.40 31.87
C GLY A 536 -23.78 41.04 32.32
N TYR A 537 -24.71 40.19 32.72
CA TYR A 537 -24.41 38.84 33.21
C TYR A 537 -25.18 37.78 32.44
N TYR A 538 -24.53 36.65 32.21
CA TYR A 538 -25.16 35.43 31.75
C TYR A 538 -25.21 34.40 32.88
N TYR A 539 -26.25 33.59 32.88
CA TYR A 539 -26.31 32.34 33.65
C TYR A 539 -26.81 31.25 32.70
N ASN A 540 -26.06 30.16 32.55
CA ASN A 540 -26.42 29.03 31.69
C ASN A 540 -26.81 29.45 30.24
N ASN A 541 -26.03 30.34 29.61
CA ASN A 541 -26.27 30.95 28.28
C ASN A 541 -27.48 31.90 28.19
N GLN A 542 -28.07 32.33 29.31
CA GLN A 542 -29.22 33.22 29.31
C GLN A 542 -28.88 34.54 30.02
N LYS A 543 -29.30 35.67 29.43
CA LYS A 543 -29.17 36.99 30.06
C LYS A 543 -29.92 37.00 31.39
N THR A 544 -29.24 37.44 32.44
CA THR A 544 -29.80 37.58 33.78
C THR A 544 -29.27 38.85 34.45
N GLY A 545 -30.01 39.35 35.44
CA GLY A 545 -29.65 40.53 36.22
C GLY A 545 -29.62 41.82 35.42
N GLU A 546 -28.80 42.77 35.87
CA GLU A 546 -28.68 44.08 35.23
C GLU A 546 -27.87 44.02 33.94
N TRP A 547 -28.42 44.64 32.90
CA TRP A 547 -27.79 44.87 31.61
C TRP A 547 -27.74 46.37 31.33
N ILE A 548 -26.55 46.85 31.04
CA ILE A 548 -26.28 48.26 30.76
C ILE A 548 -25.92 48.39 29.28
N GLU A 549 -26.59 49.30 28.58
CA GLU A 549 -26.15 49.80 27.29
C GLU A 549 -25.55 51.19 27.48
N TYR A 550 -24.40 51.43 26.83
CA TYR A 550 -23.65 52.67 26.92
C TYR A 550 -23.76 53.46 25.61
N TYR A 551 -23.53 54.77 25.71
CA TYR A 551 -23.20 55.57 24.54
C TYR A 551 -21.79 55.20 24.06
N TYR A 552 -21.72 54.46 22.96
CA TYR A 552 -20.48 53.89 22.43
C TYR A 552 -19.78 54.78 21.40
N GLN A 553 -20.47 55.77 20.83
CA GLN A 553 -19.86 56.81 20.00
C GLN A 553 -19.20 57.87 20.89
N ALA A 554 -18.09 58.45 20.42
CA ALA A 554 -17.38 59.47 21.17
C ALA A 554 -18.06 60.83 21.14
N ASP A 555 -18.79 61.11 20.06
CA ASP A 555 -19.47 62.38 19.84
C ASP A 555 -20.92 62.14 19.46
N ASP A 556 -21.81 62.99 19.95
CA ASP A 556 -23.22 63.04 19.58
C ASP A 556 -23.56 64.44 19.03
N PRO A 557 -24.30 64.54 17.90
CA PRO A 557 -24.63 65.83 17.30
C PRO A 557 -25.36 66.82 18.22
N THR A 558 -26.06 66.32 19.23
CA THR A 558 -26.88 67.10 20.18
C THR A 558 -26.09 67.46 21.43
N TYR A 559 -25.26 66.53 21.91
CA TYR A 559 -24.62 66.64 23.22
C TYR A 559 -23.10 66.87 23.18
N GLY A 560 -22.47 66.79 22.01
CA GLY A 560 -21.02 66.91 21.85
C GLY A 560 -20.28 65.67 22.34
N PHE A 561 -19.11 65.87 22.96
CA PHE A 561 -18.27 64.77 23.46
C PHE A 561 -18.97 64.01 24.61
N ILE A 562 -18.99 62.68 24.50
CA ILE A 562 -19.57 61.78 25.50
C ILE A 562 -18.43 61.05 26.22
N PRO A 563 -18.34 61.14 27.56
CA PRO A 563 -17.39 60.35 28.34
C PRO A 563 -17.61 58.83 28.19
N GLU A 564 -16.53 58.06 28.18
CA GLU A 564 -16.60 56.59 28.17
C GLU A 564 -17.33 56.09 29.42
N GLY A 565 -18.19 55.07 29.26
CA GLY A 565 -19.00 54.55 30.36
C GLY A 565 -20.29 55.33 30.63
N THR A 566 -20.61 56.37 29.84
CA THR A 566 -21.90 57.07 29.94
C THR A 566 -23.05 56.12 29.58
N ILE A 567 -24.00 55.98 30.51
CA ILE A 567 -25.10 55.03 30.40
C ILE A 567 -26.18 55.59 29.46
N ARG A 568 -26.67 54.75 28.56
CA ARG A 568 -27.83 55.04 27.69
C ARG A 568 -29.11 54.48 28.30
N TYR A 569 -29.07 53.22 28.72
CA TYR A 569 -30.14 52.63 29.51
C TYR A 569 -29.66 51.44 30.34
N LYS A 570 -30.35 51.19 31.45
CA LYS A 570 -30.22 49.99 32.29
C LYS A 570 -31.49 49.18 32.19
N THR A 571 -31.36 47.86 32.13
CA THR A 571 -32.49 46.93 32.04
C THR A 571 -32.25 45.74 32.92
N GLN A 572 -33.30 45.20 33.55
CA GLN A 572 -33.23 43.96 34.32
C GLN A 572 -33.71 42.78 33.46
N TRP A 573 -33.01 41.65 33.53
CA TRP A 573 -33.29 40.45 32.72
C TRP A 573 -33.40 39.20 33.59
N GLN A 574 -34.29 38.30 33.19
CA GLN A 574 -34.41 36.95 33.73
C GLN A 574 -34.72 36.00 32.56
N ASP A 575 -33.95 34.92 32.41
CA ASP A 575 -34.14 33.89 31.39
C ASP A 575 -34.29 34.46 29.96
N ASN A 576 -33.39 35.36 29.56
CA ASN A 576 -33.42 36.07 28.27
C ASN A 576 -34.65 36.97 28.02
N LYS A 577 -35.42 37.30 29.05
CA LYS A 577 -36.55 38.23 28.95
C LYS A 577 -36.34 39.40 29.90
N GLN A 578 -36.72 40.60 29.48
CA GLN A 578 -36.71 41.75 30.38
C GLN A 578 -37.72 41.52 31.51
N HIS A 579 -37.28 41.66 32.76
CA HIS A 579 -38.09 41.48 33.95
C HIS A 579 -37.56 42.41 35.04
N GLY A 580 -38.41 43.32 35.53
CA GLY A 580 -38.07 44.38 36.48
C GLY A 580 -37.98 45.76 35.83
N LYS A 581 -37.21 46.64 36.47
CA LYS A 581 -37.09 48.06 36.11
C LYS A 581 -36.16 48.28 34.90
N ALA A 582 -36.55 49.18 34.00
CA ALA A 582 -35.72 49.73 32.93
C ALA A 582 -35.60 51.25 33.09
N GLU A 583 -34.38 51.78 33.05
CA GLU A 583 -34.05 53.20 33.27
C GLU A 583 -33.34 53.77 32.05
N PHE A 584 -33.79 54.90 31.52
CA PHE A 584 -33.25 55.52 30.31
C PHE A 584 -32.65 56.89 30.61
N TYR A 585 -31.43 57.10 30.13
CA TYR A 585 -30.61 58.27 30.42
C TYR A 585 -30.25 59.00 29.13
N THR A 586 -30.11 60.33 29.22
CA THR A 586 -29.52 61.13 28.14
C THR A 586 -28.00 61.04 28.18
N ALA A 587 -27.31 61.53 27.14
CA ALA A 587 -25.85 61.58 27.11
C ALA A 587 -25.23 62.49 28.19
N LYS A 588 -26.03 63.32 28.87
CA LYS A 588 -25.65 64.11 30.05
C LYS A 588 -25.97 63.40 31.37
N ASN A 589 -26.26 62.10 31.32
CA ASN A 589 -26.60 61.25 32.47
C ASN A 589 -27.88 61.68 33.21
N ILE A 590 -28.84 62.27 32.49
CA ILE A 590 -30.14 62.68 33.05
C ILE A 590 -31.17 61.58 32.78
N LEU A 591 -31.77 61.04 33.84
CA LEU A 591 -32.87 60.08 33.75
C LEU A 591 -34.11 60.78 33.16
N HIS A 592 -34.67 60.23 32.08
CA HIS A 592 -35.84 60.81 31.41
C HIS A 592 -37.00 59.83 31.23
N LYS A 593 -36.78 58.54 31.51
CA LYS A 593 -37.84 57.53 31.43
C LYS A 593 -37.54 56.32 32.31
N VAL A 594 -38.57 55.80 32.96
CA VAL A 594 -38.58 54.55 33.72
C VAL A 594 -39.75 53.70 33.25
N GLU A 595 -39.49 52.43 32.98
CA GLU A 595 -40.50 51.45 32.57
C GLU A 595 -40.34 50.17 33.41
N HIS A 596 -41.44 49.48 33.71
CA HIS A 596 -41.39 48.13 34.28
C HIS A 596 -41.76 47.06 33.24
N TRP A 597 -41.07 45.93 33.32
CA TRP A 597 -41.23 44.79 32.44
C TRP A 597 -41.53 43.54 33.26
N ASP A 598 -42.46 42.72 32.81
CA ASP A 598 -42.67 41.37 33.32
C ASP A 598 -42.58 40.37 32.16
N LYS A 599 -41.58 39.49 32.23
CA LYS A 599 -41.35 38.39 31.27
C LYS A 599 -41.37 38.85 29.80
N GLY A 600 -40.74 39.99 29.52
CA GLY A 600 -40.57 40.55 28.19
C GLY A 600 -41.74 41.41 27.70
N VAL A 601 -42.74 41.68 28.54
CA VAL A 601 -43.86 42.56 28.23
C VAL A 601 -43.87 43.73 29.21
N LYS A 602 -44.12 44.96 28.76
CA LYS A 602 -44.23 46.12 29.65
C LYS A 602 -45.42 45.93 30.61
N SER A 603 -45.15 45.94 31.91
CA SER A 603 -46.19 45.76 32.93
C SER A 603 -45.69 46.32 34.26
N GLY A 604 -46.51 47.13 34.93
CA GLY A 604 -46.17 47.86 36.14
C GLY A 604 -46.03 49.36 35.90
N ASP A 605 -45.30 50.05 36.78
CA ASP A 605 -45.23 51.51 36.78
C ASP A 605 -44.44 52.06 35.57
N TYR A 606 -44.97 53.14 34.99
CA TYR A 606 -44.38 53.90 33.90
C TYR A 606 -44.21 55.36 34.30
N GLN A 607 -43.04 55.96 34.03
CA GLN A 607 -42.76 57.37 34.29
C GLN A 607 -41.88 57.97 33.19
N GLU A 608 -42.21 59.16 32.72
CA GLU A 608 -41.34 60.04 31.93
C GLU A 608 -41.05 61.32 32.70
N PHE A 609 -39.88 61.91 32.48
CA PHE A 609 -39.44 63.13 33.14
C PHE A 609 -38.99 64.17 32.10
N TYR A 610 -39.17 65.45 32.40
CA TYR A 610 -38.61 66.53 31.61
C TYR A 610 -37.09 66.57 31.77
N VAL A 611 -36.34 66.57 30.66
CA VAL A 611 -34.86 66.56 30.67
C VAL A 611 -34.28 67.88 31.23
N SER A 612 -35.03 68.96 31.17
CA SER A 612 -34.66 70.31 31.61
C SER A 612 -34.57 70.46 33.13
N ASN A 613 -35.49 69.84 33.87
CA ASN A 613 -35.62 70.02 35.33
C ASN A 613 -35.83 68.73 36.13
N GLY A 614 -36.10 67.60 35.47
CA GLY A 614 -36.33 66.30 36.13
C GLY A 614 -37.74 66.10 36.70
N GLU A 615 -38.65 67.06 36.50
CA GLU A 615 -40.04 66.95 36.97
C GLU A 615 -40.80 65.89 36.16
N PRO A 616 -41.79 65.20 36.77
CA PRO A 616 -42.58 64.19 36.09
C PRO A 616 -43.36 64.81 34.93
N LYS A 617 -43.25 64.21 33.75
CA LYS A 617 -43.98 64.61 32.54
C LYS A 617 -45.24 63.78 32.33
N LEU A 618 -45.12 62.48 32.59
CA LEU A 618 -46.18 61.50 32.37
C LEU A 618 -45.95 60.32 33.32
N ALA A 619 -47.00 59.82 33.96
CA ALA A 619 -46.93 58.62 34.78
C ALA A 619 -48.25 57.84 34.75
N GLY A 620 -48.16 56.53 34.95
CA GLY A 620 -49.30 55.65 35.03
C GLY A 620 -48.87 54.20 35.15
N THR A 621 -49.84 53.29 35.03
CA THR A 621 -49.58 51.85 35.07
C THR A 621 -49.79 51.24 33.68
N MET A 622 -48.84 50.41 33.26
CA MET A 622 -48.96 49.56 32.09
C MET A 622 -49.40 48.17 32.52
N GLN A 623 -50.31 47.53 31.78
CA GLN A 623 -50.64 46.11 31.95
C GLN A 623 -50.53 45.42 30.60
N LYS A 624 -49.61 44.45 30.48
CA LYS A 624 -49.37 43.68 29.25
C LYS A 624 -49.13 44.55 28.00
N GLY A 625 -48.43 45.68 28.16
CA GLY A 625 -48.11 46.62 27.09
C GLY A 625 -49.17 47.68 26.82
N GLU A 626 -50.30 47.62 27.50
CA GLU A 626 -51.43 48.54 27.34
C GLU A 626 -51.54 49.49 28.53
N TRP A 627 -52.08 50.69 28.31
CA TRP A 627 -52.29 51.67 29.38
C TRP A 627 -53.46 51.21 30.25
N PHE A 628 -53.27 51.18 31.58
CA PHE A 628 -54.27 50.70 32.53
C PHE A 628 -54.33 51.61 33.77
N GLY A 629 -55.54 51.81 34.31
CA GLY A 629 -55.75 52.64 35.48
C GLY A 629 -55.57 54.14 35.19
N LEU A 630 -55.22 54.90 36.23
CA LEU A 630 -55.06 56.35 36.14
C LEU A 630 -53.71 56.72 35.51
N TRP A 631 -53.76 57.52 34.45
CA TRP A 631 -52.61 58.15 33.81
C TRP A 631 -52.64 59.64 34.02
N GLN A 632 -51.53 60.20 34.46
CA GLN A 632 -51.38 61.62 34.78
C GLN A 632 -50.25 62.22 33.96
N ALA A 633 -50.49 63.42 33.43
CA ALA A 633 -49.49 64.22 32.73
C ALA A 633 -49.40 65.59 33.39
N TRP A 634 -48.20 66.14 33.44
CA TRP A 634 -47.92 67.45 34.07
C TRP A 634 -47.25 68.40 33.07
N TYR A 635 -47.51 69.68 33.26
CA TYR A 635 -46.73 70.75 32.65
C TYR A 635 -45.31 70.77 33.24
N GLU A 636 -44.39 71.44 32.55
CA GLU A 636 -42.97 71.48 32.94
C GLU A 636 -42.75 72.15 34.31
N ASP A 637 -43.68 72.99 34.78
CA ASP A 637 -43.66 73.61 36.10
C ASP A 637 -44.19 72.71 37.24
N GLY A 638 -44.59 71.47 36.92
CA GLY A 638 -45.16 70.51 37.87
C GLY A 638 -46.68 70.61 38.05
N THR A 639 -47.35 71.56 37.39
CA THR A 639 -48.81 71.67 37.42
C THR A 639 -49.45 70.48 36.69
N LEU A 640 -50.44 69.81 37.30
CA LEU A 640 -51.16 68.71 36.65
C LEU A 640 -51.88 69.23 35.40
N ALA A 641 -51.61 68.63 34.24
CA ALA A 641 -52.18 69.04 32.95
C ALA A 641 -53.38 68.17 32.57
N GLN A 642 -53.28 66.87 32.84
CA GLN A 642 -54.29 65.89 32.47
C GLN A 642 -54.26 64.67 33.40
N ALA A 643 -55.43 64.10 33.67
CA ALA A 643 -55.60 62.85 34.42
C ALA A 643 -56.69 62.00 33.74
N VAL A 644 -56.36 60.81 33.23
CA VAL A 644 -57.27 59.98 32.42
C VAL A 644 -57.22 58.53 32.88
N HIS A 645 -58.38 57.92 33.12
CA HIS A 645 -58.47 56.49 33.38
C HIS A 645 -58.51 55.69 32.07
N TYR A 646 -57.70 54.64 31.99
CA TYR A 646 -57.62 53.72 30.86
C TYR A 646 -57.93 52.27 31.29
N ASP A 647 -58.55 51.51 30.40
CA ASP A 647 -58.66 50.06 30.46
C ASP A 647 -58.27 49.49 29.10
N ALA A 648 -57.21 48.68 29.05
CA ALA A 648 -56.64 48.13 27.82
C ALA A 648 -56.36 49.21 26.75
N SER A 649 -55.67 50.30 27.12
CA SER A 649 -55.36 51.46 26.27
C SER A 649 -56.54 52.28 25.75
N ARG A 650 -57.76 51.99 26.18
CA ARG A 650 -58.96 52.75 25.83
C ARG A 650 -59.41 53.57 27.04
N LYS A 651 -59.83 54.81 26.83
CA LYS A 651 -60.33 55.67 27.92
C LYS A 651 -61.56 55.01 28.55
N HIS A 652 -61.52 54.78 29.85
CA HIS A 652 -62.60 54.13 30.59
C HIS A 652 -62.63 54.66 32.02
N GLY A 653 -63.67 55.41 32.38
CA GLY A 653 -63.78 56.18 33.61
C GLY A 653 -63.59 57.69 33.38
N VAL A 654 -63.23 58.40 34.44
CA VAL A 654 -63.13 59.87 34.44
C VAL A 654 -61.83 60.34 33.75
N ALA A 655 -61.97 61.35 32.91
CA ALA A 655 -60.89 62.11 32.30
C ALA A 655 -61.00 63.60 32.67
N GLN A 656 -59.94 64.15 33.23
CA GLN A 656 -59.82 65.54 33.66
C GLN A 656 -58.70 66.22 32.89
N GLU A 657 -58.94 67.45 32.46
CA GLU A 657 -57.93 68.36 31.92
C GLU A 657 -57.87 69.61 32.78
N TYR A 658 -56.69 70.22 32.86
CA TYR A 658 -56.44 71.41 33.68
C TYR A 658 -55.76 72.50 32.85
N TYR A 659 -56.05 73.75 33.20
CA TYR A 659 -55.30 74.90 32.70
C TYR A 659 -53.89 74.93 33.30
N ASP A 660 -52.98 75.67 32.66
CA ASP A 660 -51.62 75.93 33.16
C ASP A 660 -51.59 76.59 34.55
N ASN A 661 -52.65 77.31 34.92
CA ASN A 661 -52.84 77.87 36.27
C ASN A 661 -53.34 76.86 37.33
N GLY A 662 -53.48 75.58 36.97
CA GLY A 662 -53.92 74.49 37.86
C GLY A 662 -55.43 74.37 38.08
N GLN A 663 -56.25 75.24 37.50
CA GLN A 663 -57.71 75.10 37.59
C GLN A 663 -58.24 74.01 36.65
N LEU A 664 -59.25 73.27 37.10
CA LEU A 664 -59.93 72.25 36.29
C LEU A 664 -60.53 72.93 35.05
N LYS A 665 -60.17 72.43 33.87
CA LYS A 665 -60.64 72.90 32.56
C LYS A 665 -61.84 72.10 32.09
N SER A 666 -61.76 70.77 32.14
CA SER A 666 -62.88 69.90 31.81
C SER A 666 -62.82 68.57 32.54
N GLU A 667 -63.98 67.99 32.79
CA GLU A 667 -64.16 66.64 33.31
C GLU A 667 -65.16 65.90 32.41
N ILE A 668 -64.82 64.70 31.95
CA ILE A 668 -65.67 63.88 31.11
C ILE A 668 -65.55 62.41 31.50
N GLU A 669 -66.67 61.71 31.58
CA GLU A 669 -66.68 60.25 31.76
C GLU A 669 -66.65 59.54 30.40
N TYR A 670 -65.81 58.51 30.28
CA TYR A 670 -65.69 57.66 29.10
C TYR A 670 -66.06 56.21 29.41
N GLU A 671 -66.71 55.55 28.46
CA GLU A 671 -66.84 54.10 28.40
C GLU A 671 -66.20 53.61 27.10
N TYR A 672 -64.97 53.11 27.20
CA TYR A 672 -64.19 52.58 26.06
C TYR A 672 -64.08 53.57 24.89
N ASP A 673 -63.39 54.69 25.13
CA ASP A 673 -63.13 55.82 24.23
C ASP A 673 -64.35 56.67 23.83
N LYS A 674 -65.57 56.24 24.17
CA LYS A 674 -66.79 57.00 23.91
C LYS A 674 -67.21 57.77 25.16
N PRO A 675 -67.50 59.08 25.06
CA PRO A 675 -68.13 59.81 26.15
C PRO A 675 -69.39 59.11 26.66
N HIS A 676 -69.46 58.82 27.95
CA HIS A 676 -70.59 58.15 28.59
C HIS A 676 -70.67 58.60 30.05
N GLY A 677 -71.69 59.39 30.39
CA GLY A 677 -71.86 59.98 31.71
C GLY A 677 -71.79 61.51 31.68
N ARG A 678 -71.35 62.10 32.78
CA ARG A 678 -71.29 63.56 32.97
C ARG A 678 -70.13 64.18 32.18
N TYR A 679 -70.40 65.34 31.59
CA TYR A 679 -69.41 66.23 31.01
C TYR A 679 -69.52 67.61 31.63
N GLU A 680 -68.42 68.17 32.14
CA GLU A 680 -68.34 69.55 32.57
C GLU A 680 -67.12 70.25 31.96
N LEU A 681 -67.31 71.48 31.52
CA LEU A 681 -66.27 72.39 31.07
C LEU A 681 -66.32 73.62 31.98
N PHE A 682 -65.17 74.18 32.32
CA PHE A 682 -65.02 75.32 33.22
C PHE A 682 -64.28 76.47 32.54
N HIS A 683 -64.67 77.70 32.87
CA HIS A 683 -63.93 78.91 32.51
C HIS A 683 -62.59 78.96 33.29
N LEU A 684 -61.64 79.78 32.83
CA LEU A 684 -60.34 80.02 33.49
C LEU A 684 -60.46 80.61 34.93
N ASN A 685 -61.67 80.97 35.37
CA ASN A 685 -61.96 81.44 36.71
C ASN A 685 -62.58 80.36 37.63
N GLY A 686 -62.67 79.12 37.15
CA GLY A 686 -63.19 77.96 37.88
C GLY A 686 -64.71 77.85 37.92
N ARG A 687 -65.45 78.79 37.30
CA ARG A 687 -66.91 78.70 37.19
C ARG A 687 -67.29 77.74 36.05
N PRO A 688 -68.39 76.97 36.18
CA PRO A 688 -68.85 76.11 35.09
C PRO A 688 -69.11 76.97 33.85
N GLN A 689 -68.71 76.45 32.69
CA GLN A 689 -68.96 76.98 31.36
C GLN A 689 -70.06 76.16 30.67
N GLN A 690 -70.03 74.84 30.85
CA GLN A 690 -70.96 73.89 30.24
C GLN A 690 -71.07 72.64 31.11
N LYS A 691 -72.28 72.09 31.19
CA LYS A 691 -72.61 70.81 31.81
C LYS A 691 -73.50 70.06 30.85
N GLU A 692 -73.11 68.86 30.47
CA GLU A 692 -73.86 67.99 29.57
C GLU A 692 -73.80 66.55 30.09
N SER A 693 -74.62 65.69 29.50
CA SER A 693 -74.58 64.24 29.71
C SER A 693 -74.47 63.54 28.36
N TYR A 694 -73.72 62.44 28.32
CA TYR A 694 -73.48 61.65 27.12
C TYR A 694 -73.87 60.19 27.34
N VAL A 695 -74.38 59.54 26.30
CA VAL A 695 -74.59 58.08 26.26
C VAL A 695 -73.97 57.57 24.97
N GLN A 696 -72.96 56.69 25.09
CA GLN A 696 -72.29 56.07 23.94
C GLN A 696 -71.77 57.08 22.88
N GLY A 697 -71.29 58.24 23.34
CA GLY A 697 -70.69 59.29 22.54
C GLY A 697 -71.66 60.35 22.03
N LEU A 698 -72.96 60.21 22.26
CA LEU A 698 -73.99 61.18 21.85
C LEU A 698 -74.50 61.95 23.07
N LYS A 699 -74.77 63.25 22.95
CA LYS A 699 -75.41 64.05 24.00
C LYS A 699 -76.83 63.54 24.27
N GLU A 700 -77.14 63.30 25.53
CA GLU A 700 -78.40 62.72 25.99
C GLU A 700 -78.77 63.29 27.37
N GLY A 701 -79.98 63.86 27.50
CA GLY A 701 -80.47 64.47 28.73
C GLY A 701 -80.14 65.96 28.88
N LYS A 702 -80.11 66.44 30.12
CA LYS A 702 -79.97 67.86 30.46
C LYS A 702 -78.64 68.43 30.03
N ALA A 703 -78.69 69.61 29.42
CA ALA A 703 -77.54 70.44 29.09
C ALA A 703 -77.73 71.86 29.62
N GLU A 704 -76.70 72.38 30.29
CA GLU A 704 -76.64 73.72 30.87
C GLU A 704 -75.35 74.40 30.42
N TYR A 705 -75.44 75.63 29.94
CA TYR A 705 -74.33 76.48 29.53
C TYR A 705 -74.37 77.74 30.37
N PHE A 706 -73.21 78.30 30.68
CA PHE A 706 -73.07 79.40 31.64
C PHE A 706 -72.18 80.53 31.11
N HIS A 707 -72.56 81.77 31.42
CA HIS A 707 -71.72 82.94 31.20
C HIS A 707 -70.47 82.91 32.10
N PRO A 708 -69.38 83.63 31.77
CA PRO A 708 -68.19 83.72 32.65
C PRO A 708 -68.49 84.23 34.07
N ASN A 709 -69.62 84.90 34.27
CA ASN A 709 -70.10 85.35 35.58
C ASN A 709 -70.82 84.23 36.39
N GLY A 710 -70.96 83.03 35.85
CA GLY A 710 -71.57 81.86 36.49
C GLY A 710 -73.11 81.79 36.41
N LYS A 711 -73.78 82.76 35.78
CA LYS A 711 -75.23 82.67 35.53
C LYS A 711 -75.50 81.84 34.28
N SER A 712 -76.64 81.14 34.24
CA SER A 712 -77.08 80.37 33.06
C SER A 712 -77.06 81.26 31.82
N LEU A 713 -76.49 80.73 30.73
CA LEU A 713 -76.49 81.29 29.38
C LEU A 713 -77.56 80.59 28.55
N GLN A 714 -77.63 79.26 28.64
CA GLN A 714 -78.59 78.45 27.91
C GLN A 714 -78.84 77.13 28.66
N GLN A 715 -80.05 76.59 28.62
CA GLN A 715 -80.34 75.24 29.12
C GLN A 715 -81.44 74.57 28.31
N GLY A 716 -81.44 73.23 28.30
CA GLY A 716 -82.47 72.39 27.68
C GLY A 716 -82.05 70.93 27.67
N ASP A 717 -82.76 70.09 26.93
CA ASP A 717 -82.47 68.66 26.82
C ASP A 717 -81.96 68.29 25.42
N TYR A 718 -81.03 67.33 25.37
CA TYR A 718 -80.63 66.64 24.14
C TYR A 718 -81.19 65.22 24.10
N LEU A 719 -81.55 64.76 22.90
CA LEU A 719 -81.87 63.38 22.59
C LEU A 719 -81.05 62.96 21.36
N ARG A 720 -80.03 62.12 21.58
CA ARG A 720 -79.08 61.66 20.56
C ARG A 720 -78.49 62.81 19.74
N ASP A 721 -77.77 63.73 20.40
CA ASP A 721 -77.14 64.93 19.83
C ASP A 721 -78.08 66.01 19.28
N ARG A 722 -79.39 65.84 19.43
CA ARG A 722 -80.38 66.79 18.91
C ARG A 722 -81.09 67.48 20.05
N LYS A 723 -81.15 68.81 20.01
CA LYS A 723 -81.97 69.61 20.93
C LYS A 723 -83.41 69.12 20.84
N GLU A 724 -83.98 68.80 22.00
CA GLU A 724 -85.32 68.24 22.15
C GLU A 724 -86.01 68.93 23.33
N GLY A 725 -87.32 69.12 23.23
CA GLY A 725 -88.10 69.75 24.30
C GLY A 725 -87.79 71.23 24.49
N GLU A 726 -88.03 71.74 25.69
CA GLU A 726 -87.93 73.16 26.01
C GLU A 726 -86.47 73.63 26.15
N TRP A 727 -86.16 74.75 25.52
CA TRP A 727 -84.86 75.42 25.58
C TRP A 727 -85.01 76.87 25.99
N LEU A 728 -84.20 77.25 26.97
CA LEU A 728 -84.14 78.58 27.57
C LEU A 728 -82.76 79.18 27.29
N GLU A 729 -82.71 80.45 26.91
CA GLU A 729 -81.49 81.25 26.82
C GLU A 729 -81.64 82.47 27.73
N TYR A 730 -80.57 82.95 28.34
CA TYR A 730 -80.60 84.01 29.32
C TYR A 730 -79.57 85.10 29.02
N TRP A 731 -79.92 86.33 29.36
CA TRP A 731 -78.98 87.46 29.41
C TRP A 731 -77.95 87.27 30.54
N PRO A 732 -76.77 87.90 30.48
CA PRO A 732 -75.77 87.84 31.57
C PRO A 732 -76.30 88.31 32.94
N ASN A 733 -77.40 89.06 32.98
CA ASN A 733 -78.05 89.48 34.22
C ASN A 733 -78.94 88.40 34.86
N GLY A 734 -79.20 87.28 34.17
CA GLY A 734 -80.01 86.14 34.63
C GLY A 734 -81.47 86.17 34.19
N GLN A 735 -81.92 87.20 33.46
CA GLN A 735 -83.27 87.23 32.90
C GLN A 735 -83.34 86.41 31.61
N VAL A 736 -84.49 85.74 31.38
CA VAL A 736 -84.75 84.98 30.15
C VAL A 736 -84.59 85.92 28.97
N ARG A 737 -83.86 85.46 27.94
CA ARG A 737 -83.64 86.11 26.65
C ARG A 737 -84.50 85.46 25.58
N THR A 738 -84.49 84.13 25.52
CA THR A 738 -85.35 83.35 24.63
C THR A 738 -85.88 82.10 25.34
N GLN A 739 -87.10 81.68 25.00
CA GLN A 739 -87.70 80.43 25.47
C GLN A 739 -88.52 79.83 24.33
N GLY A 740 -88.33 78.55 24.04
CA GLY A 740 -89.09 77.84 23.04
C GLY A 740 -88.69 76.38 22.97
N SER A 741 -89.44 75.56 22.24
CA SER A 741 -89.15 74.14 22.14
C SER A 741 -88.41 73.77 20.85
N TYR A 742 -87.64 72.69 20.90
CA TYR A 742 -87.05 72.03 19.74
C TYR A 742 -87.65 70.63 19.57
N ILE A 743 -87.85 70.22 18.32
CA ILE A 743 -88.08 68.82 17.95
C ILE A 743 -86.95 68.44 16.98
N SER A 744 -86.05 67.55 17.41
CA SER A 744 -84.93 67.07 16.61
C SER A 744 -84.12 68.21 15.96
N ASN A 745 -83.60 69.14 16.78
CA ASN A 745 -82.86 70.36 16.38
C ASN A 745 -83.65 71.43 15.62
N ARG A 746 -84.93 71.19 15.26
CA ARG A 746 -85.77 72.20 14.61
C ARG A 746 -86.57 72.98 15.66
N PRO A 747 -86.48 74.32 15.70
CA PRO A 747 -87.35 75.13 16.56
C PRO A 747 -88.81 74.80 16.24
N SER A 748 -89.63 74.53 17.26
CA SER A 748 -91.05 74.14 17.11
C SER A 748 -91.90 74.86 18.15
N GLY A 749 -93.12 75.22 17.75
CA GLY A 749 -94.08 75.93 18.60
C GLY A 749 -93.76 77.42 18.78
N ASP A 750 -94.31 78.01 19.82
CA ASP A 750 -94.16 79.44 20.10
C ASP A 750 -92.81 79.74 20.76
N TRP A 751 -92.01 80.58 20.10
CA TRP A 751 -90.75 81.10 20.62
C TRP A 751 -90.93 82.50 21.18
N GLN A 752 -90.68 82.67 22.48
CA GLN A 752 -90.78 83.95 23.17
C GLN A 752 -89.40 84.61 23.29
N TYR A 753 -89.32 85.91 22.97
CA TYR A 753 -88.10 86.71 23.02
C TYR A 753 -88.29 87.87 24.00
N PHE A 754 -87.34 88.06 24.91
CA PHE A 754 -87.42 89.05 25.99
C PHE A 754 -86.21 90.00 25.97
N ASP A 755 -86.40 91.24 26.41
CA ASP A 755 -85.31 92.20 26.60
C ASP A 755 -84.53 91.96 27.89
N GLN A 756 -83.45 92.73 28.10
CA GLN A 756 -82.62 92.68 29.30
C GLN A 756 -83.31 93.17 30.59
N HIS A 757 -84.60 93.53 30.53
CA HIS A 757 -85.42 93.88 31.70
C HIS A 757 -86.55 92.86 31.95
N GLY A 758 -86.63 91.81 31.14
CA GLY A 758 -87.61 90.72 31.26
C GLY A 758 -88.94 91.03 30.58
N LYS A 759 -89.00 92.08 29.75
CA LYS A 759 -90.21 92.43 28.98
C LYS A 759 -90.25 91.61 27.70
N LEU A 760 -91.38 90.96 27.43
CA LEU A 760 -91.63 90.24 26.18
C LEU A 760 -91.58 91.22 25.00
N ILE A 761 -90.68 90.98 24.05
CA ILE A 761 -90.48 91.76 22.83
C ILE A 761 -91.36 91.21 21.71
N LYS A 762 -91.33 89.90 21.49
CA LYS A 762 -92.09 89.21 20.44
C LYS A 762 -92.29 87.74 20.76
N THR A 763 -93.35 87.17 20.19
CA THR A 763 -93.58 85.73 20.09
C THR A 763 -93.56 85.36 18.61
N GLU A 764 -92.80 84.33 18.25
CA GLU A 764 -92.65 83.87 16.87
C GLU A 764 -93.02 82.39 16.79
N HIS A 765 -94.04 82.05 16.01
CA HIS A 765 -94.46 80.67 15.83
C HIS A 765 -93.55 79.96 14.82
N LYS A 766 -92.95 78.84 15.22
CA LYS A 766 -92.07 78.00 14.40
C LYS A 766 -92.77 76.68 14.08
N GLY A 767 -92.85 76.35 12.79
CA GLY A 767 -93.57 75.18 12.28
C GLY A 767 -92.74 73.90 12.19
#